data_AF-A0A1I7XNE7-F1
#
_entry.id   AF-A0A1I7XNE7-F1
#
_cell.length_a   1.000
_cell.length_b   1.000
_cell.length_c   1.000
_cell.angle_alpha   90.00
_cell.angle_beta   90.00
_cell.angle_gamma   90.00
#
_symmetry.space_group_name_H-M   'P 1'
#
loop_
_entity.id
_entity.type
_entity.pdbx_description
1 polymer ?
#
loop_
_entity_poly.entity_id
_entity_poly.type
_entity_poly.pdbx_seq_one_letter_code
_entity_poly.pdbx_strand_id
1 'polypeptide(L)'
;MACDISLDAFVPNPMAKTEKSDFLSTEVVYDPESDKQEKFHCLLKENASDKPSFTKSSLYLSIVIPAMNEEERLPIMLDECLEYLKSRQREHPDFTYEVIIVDDGSSDKTAELGVKYGKNNEGNVKVLKLSANRGKGGAVRVGVLHSRGQLILFADADGATRFADINLLENEISRMSGGVPIDETFPGIAVGSRAHLVAESRATRSLPRTVLMHGFHLLVWMFAVRSVRDTQCGFKLFTRAAVAKLFPVLHIERWAFDVELIYLCEKWNLPIAEVAVTWHEVDGSKITPIWSWLQMGRDLVLVWFRYRVGIWNDDNMVSKRKSRQSDGTGISTDRKIKEDVIFPDEIKLEEENILNTYDEASDYAVRSSQLFDISTFCENIKIDIVQESSDGMELDFDLINVEAPIANALRRVLLAEVPTMAIEKVYLYQNTSVIQDEVLCHRIGLLPLKVDPRLFEFPLEKVIGINEHGVDCDEEPQPDPQKNIVFNINVMCSKNRSAPTTATDPQQLFHNSSIYSRSFEWKPCGNQATLFSSDPPRMVHDDILLAKLRPGQQIEASCHAVKGIGRDHAKFSPVATASYRLLPTIRLVGEIRGEAAIRLRDSFSEGVIQIKVKNAHAKLGCCSTGEHVAEVKDARNDTCSRNIFRHEDLVPLVQLGKKKDHFIFRVESTGALRSADLVVEACKVSKPIADLVIRYGKDHPVFRNKILIPIGRGLVRMTTRLRMKRLGLGEPTTLAQVSEAAALEQASDFVQQLVLFTYSLGVFSSYYFYTKLTSPDILKQDEFNKFKEENEKIVEELYLRVGKLEKALHISKAQPSSNVETSTVLTTHLSTSSDKPRFDRISSIPIDSAAHVVLKDGSEFLVMRAGSSIGIEEASVFRQKGSPLIFRKKELLLEPSRTGLVGCAEKIVLKLLGRWAG
;
A
#
# COMPACT_ATOMS: atom_id res chain seq x y z
N MET A 1 -3.07 -36.18 45.73
CA MET A 1 -2.67 -34.78 45.95
C MET A 1 -3.19 -33.98 44.76
N ALA A 2 -4.47 -33.58 44.86
CA ALA A 2 -5.11 -32.65 43.97
C ALA A 2 -5.01 -31.27 44.65
N CYS A 3 -4.39 -30.30 43.99
CA CYS A 3 -4.63 -28.89 44.30
C CYS A 3 -5.60 -28.41 43.24
N ASP A 4 -6.85 -28.22 43.67
CA ASP A 4 -7.89 -27.51 42.93
C ASP A 4 -7.36 -26.12 42.55
N ILE A 5 -7.04 -25.94 41.27
CA ILE A 5 -6.93 -24.61 40.68
C ILE A 5 -8.37 -24.21 40.36
N SER A 6 -8.99 -23.51 41.30
CA SER A 6 -10.30 -22.88 41.08
C SER A 6 -10.19 -21.91 39.91
N LEU A 7 -10.94 -22.18 38.85
CA LEU A 7 -11.16 -21.30 37.70
C LEU A 7 -12.11 -20.12 38.03
N ASP A 8 -12.30 -19.82 39.32
CA ASP A 8 -13.28 -18.87 39.87
C ASP A 8 -12.68 -17.55 40.38
N ALA A 9 -11.47 -17.18 39.95
CA ALA A 9 -10.98 -15.81 40.12
C ALA A 9 -11.66 -14.90 39.09
N PHE A 10 -12.88 -14.47 39.42
CA PHE A 10 -13.71 -13.46 38.78
C PHE A 10 -12.94 -12.52 37.81
N VAL A 11 -13.07 -12.78 36.51
CA VAL A 11 -12.87 -11.74 35.48
C VAL A 11 -14.14 -10.90 35.50
N PRO A 12 -14.12 -9.60 35.85
CA PRO A 12 -15.28 -8.75 35.71
C PRO A 12 -15.74 -8.81 34.25
N ASN A 13 -16.99 -9.19 34.05
CA ASN A 13 -17.57 -9.32 32.72
C ASN A 13 -17.46 -7.96 32.00
N PRO A 14 -16.74 -7.83 30.86
CA PRO A 14 -16.71 -6.59 30.08
C PRO A 14 -18.08 -6.24 29.46
N MET A 15 -19.12 -7.03 29.76
CA MET A 15 -20.53 -6.76 29.45
C MET A 15 -21.34 -6.17 30.62
N ALA A 16 -20.76 -5.92 31.79
CA ALA A 16 -21.48 -5.19 32.84
C ALA A 16 -21.75 -3.77 32.34
N LYS A 17 -23.02 -3.42 32.15
CA LYS A 17 -23.43 -2.03 31.87
C LYS A 17 -23.06 -1.22 33.10
N THR A 18 -22.10 -0.31 32.96
CA THR A 18 -21.82 0.70 33.99
C THR A 18 -23.00 1.69 34.00
N GLU A 19 -23.67 1.83 35.13
CA GLU A 19 -24.80 2.74 35.27
C GLU A 19 -24.32 4.15 35.60
N LYS A 20 -25.12 5.18 35.27
CA LYS A 20 -24.76 6.58 35.54
C LYS A 20 -24.50 6.84 37.03
N SER A 21 -25.14 6.08 37.90
CA SER A 21 -24.94 6.07 39.36
C SER A 21 -23.56 5.60 39.80
N ASP A 22 -22.90 4.73 39.03
CA ASP A 22 -21.57 4.20 39.38
C ASP A 22 -20.48 5.26 39.28
N PHE A 23 -20.69 6.30 38.46
CA PHE A 23 -19.76 7.43 38.30
C PHE A 23 -20.01 8.57 39.29
N LEU A 24 -21.13 8.52 40.01
CA LEU A 24 -21.53 9.49 41.02
C LEU A 24 -21.41 8.89 42.43
N SER A 25 -20.79 7.71 42.56
CA SER A 25 -20.53 7.09 43.85
C SER A 25 -19.68 8.03 44.71
N THR A 26 -20.01 8.09 46.00
CA THR A 26 -19.20 8.85 46.95
C THR A 26 -18.15 7.93 47.52
N GLU A 27 -16.90 8.10 47.10
CA GLU A 27 -15.76 7.40 47.70
C GLU A 27 -15.25 8.13 48.96
N VAL A 28 -14.66 7.37 49.88
CA VAL A 28 -14.18 7.88 51.18
C VAL A 28 -12.65 7.71 51.24
N VAL A 29 -11.98 8.70 51.84
CA VAL A 29 -10.54 8.63 52.14
C VAL A 29 -10.30 7.49 53.12
N TYR A 30 -9.43 6.56 52.75
CA TYR A 30 -9.04 5.45 53.60
C TYR A 30 -8.06 5.94 54.66
N ASP A 31 -8.46 5.92 55.94
CA ASP A 31 -7.58 6.07 57.10
C ASP A 31 -8.04 5.08 58.18
N PRO A 32 -7.29 3.99 58.44
CA PRO A 32 -7.69 2.98 59.42
C PRO A 32 -7.65 3.49 60.87
N GLU A 33 -7.04 4.66 61.14
CA GLU A 33 -6.90 5.22 62.49
C GLU A 33 -7.89 6.37 62.77
N SER A 34 -8.72 6.77 61.80
CA SER A 34 -9.67 7.87 61.93
C SER A 34 -11.12 7.40 61.75
N ASP A 35 -11.98 7.63 62.74
CA ASP A 35 -13.42 7.39 62.65
C ASP A 35 -14.16 8.41 61.74
N LYS A 36 -13.47 9.47 61.30
CA LYS A 36 -14.05 10.48 60.39
C LYS A 36 -13.94 10.01 58.95
N GLN A 37 -15.09 9.75 58.32
CA GLN A 37 -15.19 9.46 56.89
C GLN A 37 -15.09 10.76 56.07
N GLU A 38 -13.86 11.20 55.76
CA GLU A 38 -13.65 12.28 54.79
C GLU A 38 -14.02 11.78 53.38
N LYS A 39 -14.87 12.51 52.67
CA LYS A 39 -15.32 12.13 51.32
C LYS A 39 -14.39 12.70 50.26
N PHE A 40 -14.11 11.91 49.23
CA PHE A 40 -13.51 12.42 48.01
C PHE A 40 -14.48 13.33 47.25
N HIS A 41 -13.91 14.24 46.47
CA HIS A 41 -14.68 15.15 45.63
C HIS A 41 -15.10 14.44 44.35
N CYS A 42 -16.39 14.49 44.00
CA CYS A 42 -16.84 13.98 42.70
C CYS A 42 -16.57 15.05 41.61
N LEU A 43 -15.80 14.69 40.58
CA LEU A 43 -15.50 15.58 39.46
C LEU A 43 -16.74 15.86 38.62
N LEU A 44 -17.67 14.91 38.53
CA LEU A 44 -18.89 15.02 37.74
C LEU A 44 -20.03 15.66 38.55
N LYS A 45 -20.90 16.42 37.88
CA LYS A 45 -22.14 16.95 38.45
C LYS A 45 -23.36 16.25 37.83
N GLU A 46 -24.39 16.00 38.63
CA GLU A 46 -25.71 15.67 38.12
C GLU A 46 -26.30 16.87 37.38
N ASN A 47 -26.66 16.70 36.11
CA ASN A 47 -27.43 17.67 35.35
C ASN A 47 -28.51 16.99 34.51
N ALA A 48 -29.63 17.69 34.34
CA ALA A 48 -30.77 17.29 33.50
C ALA A 48 -30.53 17.49 31.99
N SER A 49 -29.38 18.07 31.59
CA SER A 49 -29.01 18.35 30.20
C SER A 49 -27.87 17.46 29.71
N ASP A 50 -27.91 17.03 28.44
CA ASP A 50 -26.94 16.16 27.76
C ASP A 50 -25.51 16.74 27.57
N LYS A 51 -25.11 17.78 28.30
CA LYS A 51 -23.74 18.32 28.25
C LYS A 51 -22.89 17.71 29.38
N PRO A 52 -21.61 17.34 29.13
CA PRO A 52 -20.72 16.92 30.21
C PRO A 52 -20.52 18.08 31.19
N SER A 53 -21.04 17.94 32.40
CA SER A 53 -20.89 18.93 33.46
C SER A 53 -19.97 18.42 34.56
N PHE A 54 -18.89 19.16 34.78
CA PHE A 54 -17.92 18.91 35.84
C PHE A 54 -17.95 20.03 36.88
N THR A 55 -17.45 19.74 38.07
CA THR A 55 -17.22 20.69 39.16
C THR A 55 -16.07 21.62 38.80
N LYS A 56 -16.13 22.89 39.24
CA LYS A 56 -15.01 23.83 39.09
C LYS A 56 -13.82 23.30 39.89
N SER A 57 -12.61 23.41 39.36
CA SER A 57 -11.39 23.01 40.08
C SER A 57 -11.20 23.82 41.37
N SER A 58 -10.67 23.17 42.40
CA SER A 58 -10.29 23.81 43.67
C SER A 58 -8.78 23.75 43.94
N LEU A 59 -8.05 22.96 43.14
CA LEU A 59 -6.58 22.84 43.17
C LEU A 59 -6.05 23.01 41.75
N TYR A 60 -4.77 23.33 41.61
CA TYR A 60 -4.13 23.41 40.29
C TYR A 60 -3.85 22.01 39.72
N LEU A 61 -3.22 21.12 40.50
CA LEU A 61 -2.80 19.79 40.02
C LEU A 61 -3.29 18.65 40.92
N SER A 62 -3.87 17.60 40.33
CA SER A 62 -4.10 16.32 41.01
C SER A 62 -3.26 15.23 40.38
N ILE A 63 -2.51 14.48 41.19
CA ILE A 63 -1.72 13.34 40.72
C ILE A 63 -2.42 12.06 41.16
N VAL A 64 -2.76 11.21 40.21
CA VAL A 64 -3.44 9.93 40.41
C VAL A 64 -2.46 8.80 40.17
N ILE A 65 -2.29 7.96 41.19
CA ILE A 65 -1.29 6.90 41.23
C ILE A 65 -2.02 5.57 41.50
N PRO A 66 -2.24 4.72 40.48
CA PRO A 66 -2.78 3.38 40.70
C PRO A 66 -1.70 2.49 41.33
N ALA A 67 -2.03 1.84 42.45
CA ALA A 67 -1.12 0.97 43.18
C ALA A 67 -1.76 -0.40 43.42
N MET A 68 -1.00 -1.47 43.17
CA MET A 68 -1.39 -2.84 43.51
C MET A 68 -0.15 -3.64 43.91
N ASN A 69 -0.06 -3.97 45.20
CA ASN A 69 1.08 -4.64 45.80
C ASN A 69 2.42 -3.90 45.52
N GLU A 70 2.47 -2.61 45.81
CA GLU A 70 3.60 -1.72 45.49
C GLU A 70 4.36 -1.24 46.75
N GLU A 71 4.31 -1.99 47.86
CA GLU A 71 4.89 -1.54 49.14
C GLU A 71 6.38 -1.17 49.07
N GLU A 72 7.14 -1.81 48.17
CA GLU A 72 8.58 -1.55 47.97
C GLU A 72 8.86 -0.35 47.03
N ARG A 73 8.06 -0.16 45.98
CA ARG A 73 8.31 0.85 44.94
C ARG A 73 7.63 2.19 45.20
N LEU A 74 6.45 2.15 45.82
CA LEU A 74 5.65 3.33 46.10
C LEU A 74 6.40 4.39 46.93
N PRO A 75 7.19 4.07 47.97
CA PRO A 75 7.94 5.07 48.73
C PRO A 75 8.96 5.85 47.89
N ILE A 76 9.74 5.14 47.05
CA ILE A 76 10.79 5.75 46.21
C ILE A 76 10.19 6.78 45.26
N MET A 77 9.07 6.42 44.63
CA MET A 77 8.36 7.30 43.71
C MET A 77 7.69 8.47 44.45
N LEU A 78 7.06 8.23 45.60
CA LEU A 78 6.40 9.28 46.38
C LEU A 78 7.39 10.31 46.94
N ASP A 79 8.58 9.88 47.36
CA ASP A 79 9.61 10.77 47.87
C ASP A 79 10.06 11.78 46.79
N GLU A 80 10.37 11.32 45.57
CA GLU A 80 10.75 12.18 44.43
C GLU A 80 9.58 13.10 44.00
N CYS A 81 8.36 12.55 43.92
CA CYS A 81 7.15 13.29 43.57
C CYS A 81 6.89 14.43 44.56
N LEU A 82 6.91 14.13 45.86
CA LEU A 82 6.66 15.11 46.91
C LEU A 82 7.77 16.14 47.03
N GLU A 83 9.03 15.75 46.81
CA GLU A 83 10.16 16.68 46.75
C GLU A 83 9.96 17.71 45.64
N TYR A 84 9.62 17.25 44.43
CA TYR A 84 9.33 18.12 43.29
C TYR A 84 8.15 19.07 43.57
N LEU A 85 7.04 18.56 44.08
CA LEU A 85 5.83 19.37 44.34
C LEU A 85 6.04 20.40 45.44
N LYS A 86 6.73 20.04 46.53
CA LYS A 86 7.10 20.98 47.60
C LYS A 86 8.09 22.03 47.11
N SER A 87 9.01 21.68 46.21
CA SER A 87 9.88 22.69 45.58
C SER A 87 9.06 23.67 44.77
N ARG A 88 8.16 23.17 43.93
CA ARG A 88 7.29 23.99 43.09
C ARG A 88 6.34 24.90 43.89
N GLN A 89 5.80 24.41 44.99
CA GLN A 89 4.97 25.21 45.90
C GLN A 89 5.76 26.31 46.63
N ARG A 90 7.04 26.07 46.95
CA ARG A 90 7.93 27.10 47.52
C ARG A 90 8.26 28.19 46.49
N GLU A 91 8.41 27.82 45.23
CA GLU A 91 8.68 28.76 44.12
C GLU A 91 7.43 29.55 43.71
N HIS A 92 6.26 28.90 43.74
CA HIS A 92 4.98 29.49 43.36
C HIS A 92 3.94 29.29 44.47
N PRO A 93 3.74 30.27 45.36
CA PRO A 93 2.82 30.13 46.50
C PRO A 93 1.36 29.82 46.13
N ASP A 94 0.92 30.24 44.94
CA ASP A 94 -0.44 29.96 44.42
C ASP A 94 -0.61 28.53 43.87
N PHE A 95 0.49 27.78 43.72
CA PHE A 95 0.47 26.40 43.25
C PHE A 95 -0.05 25.48 44.36
N THR A 96 -1.18 24.82 44.07
CA THR A 96 -1.84 23.89 44.98
C THR A 96 -1.98 22.53 44.31
N TYR A 97 -1.73 21.47 45.08
CA TYR A 97 -1.72 20.12 44.55
C TYR A 97 -2.32 19.09 45.51
N GLU A 98 -2.67 17.93 44.97
CA GLU A 98 -2.96 16.73 45.75
C GLU A 98 -2.39 15.49 45.08
N VAL A 99 -2.13 14.46 45.88
CA VAL A 99 -1.74 13.12 45.41
C VAL A 99 -2.80 12.12 45.88
N ILE A 100 -3.39 11.41 44.94
CA ILE A 100 -4.42 10.38 45.17
C ILE A 100 -3.80 9.03 44.82
N ILE A 101 -3.50 8.24 45.86
CA ILE A 101 -3.05 6.86 45.72
C ILE A 101 -4.29 5.99 45.66
N VAL A 102 -4.49 5.29 44.55
CA VAL A 102 -5.62 4.38 44.36
C VAL A 102 -5.14 2.96 44.57
N ASP A 103 -5.45 2.39 45.74
CA ASP A 103 -5.14 1.00 46.06
C ASP A 103 -6.17 0.06 45.40
N ASP A 104 -5.74 -0.69 44.38
CA ASP A 104 -6.57 -1.61 43.59
C ASP A 104 -6.73 -2.99 44.25
N GLY A 105 -7.01 -2.98 45.56
CA GLY A 105 -7.19 -4.18 46.39
C GLY A 105 -5.88 -4.90 46.68
N SER A 106 -4.84 -4.19 47.15
CA SER A 106 -3.57 -4.81 47.54
C SER A 106 -3.73 -5.77 48.71
N SER A 107 -2.89 -6.81 48.70
CA SER A 107 -2.75 -7.80 49.78
C SER A 107 -1.56 -7.50 50.71
N ASP A 108 -0.71 -6.54 50.34
CA ASP A 108 0.46 -6.09 51.10
C ASP A 108 0.16 -4.77 51.86
N LYS A 109 1.19 -4.08 52.37
CA LYS A 109 1.04 -2.86 53.16
C LYS A 109 0.92 -1.56 52.34
N THR A 110 0.60 -1.66 51.05
CA THR A 110 0.55 -0.51 50.13
C THR A 110 -0.37 0.61 50.64
N ALA A 111 -1.59 0.26 51.08
CA ALA A 111 -2.57 1.25 51.54
C ALA A 111 -2.12 1.95 52.83
N GLU A 112 -1.63 1.17 53.80
CA GLU A 112 -1.15 1.68 55.09
C GLU A 112 0.05 2.62 54.92
N LEU A 113 0.95 2.31 53.97
CA LEU A 113 2.05 3.20 53.61
C LEU A 113 1.54 4.52 53.04
N GLY A 114 0.57 4.49 52.12
CA GLY A 114 -0.04 5.71 51.58
C GLY A 114 -0.65 6.62 52.65
N VAL A 115 -1.32 6.04 53.66
CA VAL A 115 -1.89 6.80 54.80
C VAL A 115 -0.78 7.45 55.63
N LYS A 116 0.31 6.72 55.88
CA LYS A 116 1.48 7.26 56.60
C LYS A 116 2.07 8.47 55.87
N TYR A 117 2.16 8.41 54.54
CA TYR A 117 2.58 9.55 53.73
C TYR A 117 1.60 10.73 53.82
N GLY A 118 0.28 10.49 53.84
CA GLY A 118 -0.73 11.52 54.07
C GLY A 118 -0.54 12.29 55.37
N LYS A 119 -0.31 11.57 56.47
CA LYS A 119 -0.06 12.15 57.80
C LYS A 119 1.20 13.01 57.84
N ASN A 120 2.25 12.60 57.13
CA ASN A 120 3.52 13.33 57.07
C ASN A 120 3.51 14.55 56.12
N ASN A 121 2.45 14.75 55.33
CA ASN A 121 2.40 15.77 54.28
C ASN A 121 1.11 16.61 54.34
N GLU A 122 0.68 16.95 55.56
CA GLU A 122 -0.44 17.88 55.82
C GLU A 122 -1.75 17.50 55.11
N GLY A 123 -1.96 16.20 54.84
CA GLY A 123 -3.16 15.71 54.15
C GLY A 123 -3.20 15.94 52.63
N ASN A 124 -2.09 16.39 52.02
CA ASN A 124 -1.98 16.53 50.56
C ASN A 124 -1.88 15.17 49.83
N VAL A 125 -1.57 14.09 50.55
CA VAL A 125 -1.59 12.72 50.03
C VAL A 125 -2.78 11.99 50.64
N LYS A 126 -3.61 11.38 49.78
CA LYS A 126 -4.83 10.67 50.16
C LYS A 126 -4.87 9.29 49.54
N VAL A 127 -5.44 8.32 50.26
CA VAL A 127 -5.59 6.95 49.79
C VAL A 127 -7.06 6.67 49.47
N LEU A 128 -7.32 6.15 48.28
CA LEU A 128 -8.60 5.62 47.84
C LEU A 128 -8.45 4.10 47.72
N LYS A 129 -9.06 3.35 48.64
CA LYS A 129 -8.94 1.88 48.69
C LYS A 129 -10.16 1.21 48.06
N LEU A 130 -9.94 0.47 46.97
CA LEU A 130 -10.98 -0.30 46.30
C LEU A 130 -11.25 -1.62 47.03
N SER A 131 -12.52 -2.03 47.09
CA SER A 131 -12.93 -3.26 47.78
C SER A 131 -12.46 -4.55 47.10
N ALA A 132 -12.18 -4.48 45.79
CA ALA A 132 -11.68 -5.57 44.99
C ALA A 132 -10.86 -5.03 43.82
N ASN A 133 -9.98 -5.88 43.30
CA ASN A 133 -9.13 -5.55 42.16
C ASN A 133 -9.96 -5.38 40.86
N ARG A 134 -10.02 -4.15 40.36
CA ARG A 134 -10.67 -3.78 39.09
C ARG A 134 -9.68 -3.75 37.93
N GLY A 135 -8.39 -3.59 38.21
CA GLY A 135 -7.32 -3.43 37.25
C GLY A 135 -6.90 -1.97 37.11
N LYS A 136 -5.72 -1.77 36.50
CA LYS A 136 -5.08 -0.46 36.31
C LYS A 136 -6.03 0.61 35.76
N GLY A 137 -6.73 0.34 34.65
CA GLY A 137 -7.68 1.28 34.06
C GLY A 137 -8.86 1.60 34.98
N GLY A 138 -9.33 0.62 35.75
CA GLY A 138 -10.35 0.81 36.78
C GLY A 138 -9.88 1.74 37.91
N ALA A 139 -8.68 1.48 38.44
CA ALA A 139 -8.05 2.30 39.48
C ALA A 139 -7.80 3.74 39.02
N VAL A 140 -7.21 3.93 37.85
CA VAL A 140 -6.98 5.27 37.26
C VAL A 140 -8.32 5.98 37.06
N ARG A 141 -9.34 5.30 36.52
CA ARG A 141 -10.66 5.88 36.31
C ARG A 141 -11.29 6.39 37.60
N VAL A 142 -11.27 5.58 38.66
CA VAL A 142 -11.84 6.00 39.95
C VAL A 142 -11.07 7.18 40.53
N GLY A 143 -9.73 7.15 40.54
CA GLY A 143 -8.94 8.25 41.09
C GLY A 143 -9.10 9.56 40.32
N VAL A 144 -9.14 9.48 38.98
CA VAL A 144 -9.31 10.64 38.11
C VAL A 144 -10.69 11.27 38.28
N LEU A 145 -11.76 10.47 38.38
CA LEU A 145 -13.12 10.99 38.63
C LEU A 145 -13.30 11.56 40.04
N HIS A 146 -12.36 11.29 40.96
CA HIS A 146 -12.38 11.79 42.34
C HIS A 146 -11.40 12.96 42.61
N SER A 147 -10.85 13.54 41.54
CA SER A 147 -9.84 14.59 41.60
C SER A 147 -10.41 16.02 41.66
N ARG A 148 -9.67 16.92 42.30
CA ARG A 148 -10.02 18.34 42.49
C ARG A 148 -9.24 19.30 41.57
N GLY A 149 -8.20 18.81 40.90
CA GLY A 149 -7.26 19.56 40.10
C GLY A 149 -7.85 20.13 38.81
N GLN A 150 -7.36 21.30 38.41
CA GLN A 150 -7.56 21.87 37.08
C GLN A 150 -6.89 20.98 36.01
N LEU A 151 -5.68 20.53 36.32
CA LEU A 151 -4.95 19.51 35.59
C LEU A 151 -4.89 18.22 36.41
N ILE A 152 -5.00 17.09 35.73
CA ILE A 152 -4.97 15.77 36.34
C ILE A 152 -3.86 14.96 35.68
N LEU A 153 -2.85 14.57 36.44
CA LEU A 153 -1.77 13.70 36.00
C LEU A 153 -2.06 12.27 36.44
N PHE A 154 -1.96 11.32 35.51
CA PHE A 154 -1.82 9.91 35.83
C PHE A 154 -0.34 9.53 35.75
N ALA A 155 0.19 8.94 36.82
CA ALA A 155 1.57 8.45 36.93
C ALA A 155 1.61 7.01 37.47
N ASP A 156 2.43 6.13 36.88
CA ASP A 156 2.65 4.77 37.38
C ASP A 156 3.39 4.75 38.73
N ALA A 157 3.04 3.78 39.59
CA ALA A 157 3.61 3.63 40.92
C ALA A 157 5.05 3.09 40.96
N ASP A 158 5.64 2.77 39.80
CA ASP A 158 6.99 2.21 39.69
C ASP A 158 8.11 3.27 39.76
N GLY A 159 7.76 4.55 39.62
CA GLY A 159 8.73 5.65 39.63
C GLY A 159 9.59 5.73 38.37
N ALA A 160 9.26 5.01 37.29
CA ALA A 160 10.12 4.94 36.12
C ALA A 160 10.25 6.27 35.33
N THR A 161 9.30 7.19 35.50
CA THR A 161 9.30 8.54 34.92
C THR A 161 9.60 9.61 35.98
N ARG A 162 10.36 10.65 35.61
CA ARG A 162 10.68 11.76 36.53
C ARG A 162 9.53 12.76 36.61
N PHE A 163 9.18 13.22 37.81
CA PHE A 163 8.08 14.18 37.99
C PHE A 163 8.43 15.60 37.50
N ALA A 164 9.72 15.91 37.36
CA ALA A 164 10.16 17.15 36.71
C ALA A 164 9.65 17.30 35.26
N ASP A 165 9.40 16.19 34.56
CA ASP A 165 8.92 16.19 33.17
C ASP A 165 7.44 16.63 33.05
N ILE A 166 6.71 16.79 34.16
CA ILE A 166 5.35 17.39 34.17
C ILE A 166 5.36 18.75 33.47
N ASN A 167 6.42 19.54 33.65
CA ASN A 167 6.58 20.84 33.01
C ASN A 167 6.50 20.75 31.48
N LEU A 168 7.02 19.68 30.87
CA LEU A 168 6.98 19.47 29.43
C LEU A 168 5.54 19.21 28.95
N LEU A 169 4.79 18.40 29.71
CA LEU A 169 3.38 18.10 29.41
C LEU A 169 2.50 19.35 29.62
N GLU A 170 2.73 20.13 30.67
CA GLU A 170 2.00 21.37 30.94
C GLU A 170 2.21 22.44 29.87
N ASN A 171 3.45 22.62 29.41
CA ASN A 171 3.78 23.55 28.32
C ASN A 171 3.00 23.21 27.05
N GLU A 172 2.85 21.91 26.78
CA GLU A 172 2.16 21.43 25.60
C GLU A 172 0.63 21.57 25.70
N ILE A 173 0.05 21.30 26.88
CA ILE A 173 -1.36 21.63 27.15
C ILE A 173 -1.61 23.13 27.05
N SER A 174 -0.70 23.96 27.57
CA SER A 174 -0.78 25.43 27.48
C SER A 174 -0.76 25.88 26.01
N ARG A 175 0.13 25.31 25.21
CA ARG A 175 0.22 25.57 23.76
C ARG A 175 -1.07 25.21 23.05
N MET A 176 -1.64 24.03 23.34
CA MET A 176 -2.89 23.56 22.73
C MET A 176 -4.13 24.37 23.17
N SER A 177 -4.15 24.86 24.41
CA SER A 177 -5.28 25.64 24.97
C SER A 177 -5.26 27.13 24.62
N GLY A 178 -4.25 27.61 23.88
CA GLY A 178 -4.16 29.00 23.43
C GLY A 178 -3.36 29.93 24.34
N GLY A 179 -2.57 29.37 25.27
CA GLY A 179 -1.66 30.10 26.13
C GLY A 179 -1.96 29.93 27.63
N VAL A 180 -1.37 30.81 28.45
CA VAL A 180 -1.56 30.85 29.90
C VAL A 180 -2.54 32.00 30.22
N PRO A 181 -3.55 31.80 31.09
CA PRO A 181 -3.84 30.60 31.88
C PRO A 181 -4.52 29.49 31.07
N ILE A 182 -4.24 28.23 31.43
CA ILE A 182 -4.86 27.06 30.81
C ILE A 182 -6.37 27.09 31.07
N ASP A 183 -7.18 27.03 30.03
CA ASP A 183 -8.64 26.92 30.19
C ASP A 183 -9.02 25.49 30.62
N GLU A 184 -9.64 25.33 31.80
CA GLU A 184 -10.09 24.02 32.30
C GLU A 184 -11.22 23.40 31.45
N THR A 185 -11.89 24.23 30.64
CA THR A 185 -12.97 23.81 29.72
C THR A 185 -12.45 23.28 28.37
N PHE A 186 -11.17 23.51 28.07
CA PHE A 186 -10.52 22.98 26.89
C PHE A 186 -10.21 21.47 27.07
N PRO A 187 -10.70 20.56 26.21
CA PRO A 187 -10.50 19.13 26.37
C PRO A 187 -9.22 18.63 25.69
N GLY A 188 -8.05 18.92 26.26
CA GLY A 188 -6.73 18.48 25.77
C GLY A 188 -6.04 17.43 26.63
N ILE A 189 -5.10 16.68 26.02
CA ILE A 189 -4.31 15.61 26.65
C ILE A 189 -2.85 15.67 26.18
N ALA A 190 -1.90 15.57 27.11
CA ALA A 190 -0.49 15.34 26.81
C ALA A 190 -0.06 13.96 27.32
N VAL A 191 0.54 13.16 26.44
CA VAL A 191 0.97 11.78 26.69
C VAL A 191 2.49 11.70 26.66
N GLY A 192 3.09 11.22 27.74
CA GLY A 192 4.53 10.92 27.78
C GLY A 192 4.90 9.83 26.78
N SER A 193 6.13 9.84 26.27
CA SER A 193 6.61 8.89 25.29
C SER A 193 8.03 8.44 25.55
N ARG A 194 8.23 7.13 25.56
CA ARG A 194 9.54 6.46 25.65
C ARG A 194 10.09 6.11 24.26
N ALA A 195 9.39 6.44 23.19
CA ALA A 195 9.72 5.99 21.84
C ALA A 195 11.15 6.38 21.38
N HIS A 196 11.68 7.49 21.89
CA HIS A 196 13.03 7.96 21.61
C HIS A 196 14.12 7.08 22.28
N LEU A 197 13.89 6.60 23.51
CA LEU A 197 14.79 5.71 24.25
C LEU A 197 14.80 4.26 23.70
N VAL A 198 13.72 3.86 23.01
CA VAL A 198 13.65 2.58 22.30
C VAL A 198 14.63 2.54 21.13
N ALA A 199 14.99 3.67 20.52
CA ALA A 199 15.99 3.71 19.46
C ALA A 199 17.40 3.39 19.97
N GLU A 200 17.76 3.88 21.15
CA GLU A 200 19.07 3.68 21.79
C GLU A 200 19.21 2.28 22.43
N SER A 201 18.15 1.77 23.06
CA SER A 201 18.12 0.44 23.70
C SER A 201 17.97 -0.76 22.74
N ARG A 202 17.77 -0.52 21.42
CA ARG A 202 17.72 -1.57 20.38
C ARG A 202 19.04 -2.32 20.23
N ALA A 203 20.16 -1.74 20.66
CA ALA A 203 21.49 -2.34 20.52
C ALA A 203 21.74 -3.54 21.46
N THR A 204 20.89 -3.79 22.47
CA THR A 204 21.20 -4.77 23.54
C THR A 204 20.10 -5.79 23.88
N ARG A 205 18.96 -5.84 23.15
CA ARG A 205 17.78 -6.66 23.53
C ARG A 205 17.63 -7.98 22.74
N SER A 206 17.00 -8.99 23.38
CA SER A 206 16.76 -10.33 22.81
C SER A 206 15.72 -10.32 21.67
N LEU A 207 16.01 -11.05 20.58
CA LEU A 207 15.22 -11.12 19.34
C LEU A 207 13.69 -11.38 19.52
N PRO A 208 13.22 -12.28 20.41
CA PRO A 208 11.79 -12.58 20.53
C PRO A 208 10.98 -11.40 21.06
N ARG A 209 11.55 -10.63 22.00
CA ARG A 209 10.91 -9.48 22.60
C ARG A 209 10.77 -8.34 21.60
N THR A 210 11.74 -8.18 20.71
CA THR A 210 11.71 -7.21 19.62
C THR A 210 10.63 -7.53 18.59
N VAL A 211 10.48 -8.81 18.20
CA VAL A 211 9.44 -9.24 17.26
C VAL A 211 8.03 -9.05 17.84
N LEU A 212 7.83 -9.42 19.11
CA LEU A 212 6.56 -9.21 19.80
C LEU A 212 6.25 -7.71 19.94
N MET A 213 7.22 -6.88 20.33
CA MET A 213 7.02 -5.42 20.39
C MET A 213 6.56 -4.84 19.05
N HIS A 214 7.22 -5.22 17.95
CA HIS A 214 6.82 -4.75 16.61
C HIS A 214 5.44 -5.27 16.18
N GLY A 215 5.13 -6.53 16.48
CA GLY A 215 3.80 -7.09 16.23
C GLY A 215 2.71 -6.36 16.98
N PHE A 216 2.97 -5.98 18.24
CA PHE A 216 2.00 -5.23 19.06
C PHE A 216 1.78 -3.82 18.51
N HIS A 217 2.84 -3.07 18.20
CA HIS A 217 2.70 -1.75 17.60
C HIS A 217 1.97 -1.80 16.25
N LEU A 218 2.21 -2.84 15.45
CA LEU A 218 1.48 -3.04 14.20
C LEU A 218 -0.02 -3.26 14.46
N LEU A 219 -0.37 -4.10 15.44
CA LEU A 219 -1.77 -4.32 15.82
C LEU A 219 -2.43 -3.01 16.31
N VAL A 220 -1.79 -2.27 17.21
CA VAL A 220 -2.31 -0.99 17.73
C VAL A 220 -2.54 0.00 16.59
N TRP A 221 -1.57 0.12 15.68
CA TRP A 221 -1.67 1.01 14.52
C TRP A 221 -2.76 0.61 13.53
N MET A 222 -2.97 -0.69 13.32
CA MET A 222 -4.01 -1.18 12.40
C MET A 222 -5.42 -0.99 12.97
N PHE A 223 -5.61 -1.28 14.26
CA PHE A 223 -6.95 -1.45 14.84
C PHE A 223 -7.37 -0.32 15.79
N ALA A 224 -6.45 0.47 16.36
CA ALA A 224 -6.82 1.48 17.35
C ALA A 224 -6.26 2.88 17.02
N VAL A 225 -4.97 3.11 17.26
CA VAL A 225 -4.40 4.46 17.38
C VAL A 225 -3.34 4.70 16.31
N ARG A 226 -3.41 5.84 15.61
CA ARG A 226 -2.46 6.19 14.55
C ARG A 226 -1.52 7.35 14.87
N SER A 227 -1.93 8.26 15.74
CA SER A 227 -1.25 9.54 16.01
C SER A 227 -0.14 9.44 17.06
N VAL A 228 -0.28 8.55 18.05
CA VAL A 228 0.66 8.39 19.17
C VAL A 228 1.50 7.12 19.01
N ARG A 229 2.83 7.24 19.14
CA ARG A 229 3.76 6.10 18.99
C ARG A 229 3.86 5.23 20.24
N ASP A 230 3.93 5.85 21.42
CA ASP A 230 3.92 5.15 22.71
C ASP A 230 2.59 5.35 23.43
N THR A 231 1.61 4.50 23.13
CA THR A 231 0.28 4.58 23.75
C THR A 231 0.29 4.18 25.22
N GLN A 232 1.30 3.45 25.69
CA GLN A 232 1.33 2.75 26.98
C GLN A 232 2.32 3.35 27.98
N CYS A 233 2.71 4.60 27.79
CA CYS A 233 3.46 5.34 28.81
C CYS A 233 2.50 5.72 29.94
N GLY A 234 2.78 5.27 31.16
CA GLY A 234 2.00 5.58 32.35
C GLY A 234 2.27 6.96 32.92
N PHE A 235 2.41 7.97 32.07
CA PHE A 235 2.64 9.36 32.44
C PHE A 235 1.84 10.27 31.50
N LYS A 236 0.62 10.63 31.90
CA LYS A 236 -0.36 11.32 31.04
C LYS A 236 -1.06 12.43 31.78
N LEU A 237 -1.04 13.63 31.21
CA LEU A 237 -1.64 14.84 31.78
C LEU A 237 -2.94 15.17 31.03
N PHE A 238 -4.00 15.41 31.78
CA PHE A 238 -5.33 15.69 31.28
C PHE A 238 -5.82 17.05 31.80
N THR A 239 -6.56 17.74 30.94
CA THR A 239 -7.45 18.83 31.36
C THR A 239 -8.71 18.28 32.00
N ARG A 240 -9.33 19.05 32.88
CA ARG A 240 -10.58 18.66 33.57
C ARG A 240 -11.72 18.34 32.59
N ALA A 241 -11.88 19.12 31.53
CA ALA A 241 -12.86 18.85 30.48
C ALA A 241 -12.59 17.55 29.70
N ALA A 242 -11.32 17.22 29.41
CA ALA A 242 -10.98 15.96 28.75
C ALA A 242 -11.37 14.77 29.65
N VAL A 243 -11.06 14.85 30.94
CA VAL A 243 -11.43 13.83 31.91
C VAL A 243 -12.94 13.58 31.95
N ALA A 244 -13.71 14.66 32.09
CA ALA A 244 -15.17 14.60 32.17
C ALA A 244 -15.81 13.98 30.92
N LYS A 245 -15.15 14.08 29.77
CA LYS A 245 -15.62 13.51 28.50
C LYS A 245 -15.21 12.06 28.30
N LEU A 246 -13.98 11.69 28.68
CA LEU A 246 -13.39 10.39 28.32
C LEU A 246 -13.63 9.29 29.34
N PHE A 247 -13.39 9.56 30.62
CA PHE A 247 -13.39 8.52 31.65
C PHE A 247 -14.75 7.86 31.91
N PRO A 248 -15.90 8.56 31.79
CA PRO A 248 -17.21 7.92 31.93
C PRO A 248 -17.55 6.91 30.84
N VAL A 249 -16.89 6.97 29.68
CA VAL A 249 -17.17 6.08 28.53
C VAL A 249 -16.13 5.00 28.33
N LEU A 250 -15.06 4.95 29.14
CA LEU A 250 -14.07 3.89 29.07
C LEU A 250 -14.68 2.55 29.50
N HIS A 251 -14.49 1.51 28.70
CA HIS A 251 -15.01 0.16 28.99
C HIS A 251 -13.94 -0.77 29.55
N ILE A 252 -12.67 -0.56 29.20
CA ILE A 252 -11.56 -1.43 29.62
C ILE A 252 -11.00 -0.95 30.96
N GLU A 253 -11.05 -1.82 31.97
CA GLU A 253 -10.49 -1.55 33.30
C GLU A 253 -9.06 -2.11 33.48
N ARG A 254 -8.52 -2.83 32.49
CA ARG A 254 -7.22 -3.53 32.56
C ARG A 254 -6.15 -2.81 31.70
N TRP A 255 -5.03 -3.48 31.42
CA TRP A 255 -3.83 -2.92 30.75
C TRP A 255 -4.07 -2.21 29.41
N ALA A 256 -5.12 -2.56 28.66
CA ALA A 256 -5.41 -1.96 27.35
C ALA A 256 -6.22 -0.65 27.42
N PHE A 257 -6.57 -0.15 28.61
CA PHE A 257 -7.36 1.07 28.78
C PHE A 257 -6.71 2.30 28.14
N ASP A 258 -5.37 2.37 28.20
CA ASP A 258 -4.58 3.44 27.61
C ASP A 258 -4.79 3.56 26.10
N VAL A 259 -5.00 2.43 25.43
CA VAL A 259 -5.23 2.38 23.98
C VAL A 259 -6.66 2.76 23.65
N GLU A 260 -7.65 2.31 24.43
CA GLU A 260 -9.05 2.74 24.30
C GLU A 260 -9.19 4.26 24.51
N LEU A 261 -8.52 4.78 25.53
CA LEU A 261 -8.50 6.20 25.86
C LEU A 261 -8.03 7.04 24.67
N ILE A 262 -6.86 6.72 24.10
CA ILE A 262 -6.31 7.46 22.96
C ILE A 262 -7.17 7.25 21.69
N TYR A 263 -7.73 6.04 21.49
CA TYR A 263 -8.67 5.77 20.39
C TYR A 263 -9.91 6.68 20.45
N LEU A 264 -10.50 6.86 21.63
CA LEU A 264 -11.65 7.78 21.80
C LEU A 264 -11.26 9.24 21.55
N CYS A 265 -10.03 9.63 21.92
CA CYS A 265 -9.53 10.96 21.63
C CYS A 265 -9.40 11.22 20.13
N GLU A 266 -8.83 10.28 19.38
CA GLU A 266 -8.76 10.36 17.91
C GLU A 266 -10.15 10.36 17.29
N LYS A 267 -11.04 9.45 17.73
CA LYS A 267 -12.41 9.33 17.22
C LYS A 267 -13.21 10.63 17.40
N TRP A 268 -13.01 11.33 18.53
CA TRP A 268 -13.70 12.58 18.84
C TRP A 268 -12.89 13.84 18.51
N ASN A 269 -11.76 13.68 17.82
CA ASN A 269 -10.86 14.76 17.41
C ASN A 269 -10.45 15.69 18.57
N LEU A 270 -10.15 15.09 19.73
CA LEU A 270 -9.60 15.81 20.87
C LEU A 270 -8.12 16.14 20.63
N PRO A 271 -7.63 17.32 21.01
CA PRO A 271 -6.21 17.66 20.93
C PRO A 271 -5.35 16.74 21.81
N ILE A 272 -4.42 16.02 21.17
CA ILE A 272 -3.46 15.11 21.81
C ILE A 272 -2.06 15.55 21.42
N ALA A 273 -1.15 15.56 22.39
CA ALA A 273 0.27 15.75 22.13
C ALA A 273 1.11 14.62 22.74
N GLU A 274 2.11 14.16 21.99
CA GLU A 274 3.08 13.17 22.43
C GLU A 274 4.38 13.88 22.86
N VAL A 275 4.79 13.71 24.12
CA VAL A 275 5.91 14.42 24.74
C VAL A 275 6.99 13.43 25.14
N ALA A 276 8.24 13.65 24.71
CA ALA A 276 9.36 12.80 25.12
C ALA A 276 9.66 12.99 26.62
N VAL A 277 9.59 11.90 27.40
CA VAL A 277 9.85 11.92 28.85
C VAL A 277 11.05 11.06 29.22
N THR A 278 11.77 11.45 30.25
CA THR A 278 12.89 10.71 30.81
C THR A 278 12.38 9.43 31.47
N TRP A 279 12.88 8.28 31.02
CA TRP A 279 12.49 6.98 31.54
C TRP A 279 13.71 6.14 31.92
N HIS A 280 13.64 5.45 33.06
CA HIS A 280 14.66 4.51 33.50
C HIS A 280 14.06 3.12 33.75
N GLU A 281 14.85 2.09 33.50
CA GLU A 281 14.42 0.70 33.67
C GLU A 281 14.42 0.34 35.16
N VAL A 282 13.23 0.06 35.69
CA VAL A 282 13.02 -0.42 37.06
C VAL A 282 12.79 -1.93 37.01
N ASP A 283 13.62 -2.70 37.72
CA ASP A 283 13.53 -4.15 37.76
C ASP A 283 12.24 -4.64 38.47
N GLY A 284 11.72 -5.80 38.05
CA GLY A 284 10.51 -6.41 38.64
C GLY A 284 9.20 -6.22 37.86
N SER A 285 9.22 -6.44 36.55
CA SER A 285 8.00 -6.39 35.71
C SER A 285 7.04 -7.53 36.04
N LYS A 286 5.82 -7.19 36.53
CA LYS A 286 4.76 -8.14 36.91
C LYS A 286 4.01 -8.77 35.72
N ILE A 287 4.48 -8.60 34.49
CA ILE A 287 3.81 -9.12 33.29
C ILE A 287 4.23 -10.57 33.06
N THR A 288 3.28 -11.50 33.06
CA THR A 288 3.52 -12.85 32.52
C THR A 288 3.62 -12.74 30.98
N PRO A 289 4.78 -12.99 30.36
CA PRO A 289 5.08 -12.40 29.03
C PRO A 289 4.17 -12.83 27.88
N ILE A 290 3.56 -14.02 27.96
CA ILE A 290 2.83 -14.62 26.83
C ILE A 290 1.31 -14.43 26.99
N TRP A 291 0.76 -14.76 28.16
CA TRP A 291 -0.68 -14.72 28.41
C TRP A 291 -1.22 -13.29 28.45
N SER A 292 -0.50 -12.37 29.12
CA SER A 292 -0.87 -10.96 29.14
C SER A 292 -0.83 -10.34 27.73
N TRP A 293 0.06 -10.82 26.86
CA TRP A 293 0.21 -10.32 25.49
C TRP A 293 -0.93 -10.78 24.57
N LEU A 294 -1.33 -12.06 24.66
CA LEU A 294 -2.49 -12.58 23.94
C LEU A 294 -3.80 -11.92 24.40
N GLN A 295 -3.96 -11.71 25.70
CA GLN A 295 -5.11 -11.01 26.25
C GLN A 295 -5.18 -9.57 25.74
N MET A 296 -4.05 -8.86 25.71
CA MET A 296 -3.97 -7.49 25.21
C MET A 296 -4.25 -7.39 23.70
N GLY A 297 -3.75 -8.34 22.89
CA GLY A 297 -4.06 -8.43 21.47
C GLY A 297 -5.55 -8.70 21.21
N ARG A 298 -6.17 -9.59 21.99
CA ARG A 298 -7.62 -9.85 21.94
C ARG A 298 -8.42 -8.61 22.30
N ASP A 299 -8.06 -7.93 23.38
CA ASP A 299 -8.78 -6.76 23.87
C ASP A 299 -8.72 -5.61 22.84
N LEU A 300 -7.59 -5.43 22.15
CA LEU A 300 -7.43 -4.45 21.07
C LEU A 300 -8.38 -4.71 19.87
N VAL A 301 -8.42 -5.95 19.38
CA VAL A 301 -9.33 -6.32 18.28
C VAL A 301 -10.78 -6.12 18.71
N LEU A 302 -11.09 -6.41 19.98
CA LEU A 302 -12.41 -6.20 20.54
C LEU A 302 -12.77 -4.71 20.69
N VAL A 303 -11.83 -3.81 21.03
CA VAL A 303 -12.06 -2.35 21.03
C VAL A 303 -12.51 -1.91 19.65
N TRP A 304 -11.71 -2.20 18.64
CA TRP A 304 -12.02 -1.85 17.26
C TRP A 304 -13.37 -2.42 16.82
N PHE A 305 -13.57 -3.72 17.01
CA PHE A 305 -14.78 -4.40 16.57
C PHE A 305 -16.04 -3.88 17.29
N ARG A 306 -15.99 -3.69 18.62
CA ARG A 306 -17.16 -3.30 19.41
C ARG A 306 -17.59 -1.86 19.17
N TYR A 307 -16.64 -0.92 19.02
CA TYR A 307 -16.97 0.45 18.63
C TYR A 307 -17.41 0.53 17.16
N ARG A 308 -16.86 -0.30 16.25
CA ARG A 308 -17.25 -0.34 14.82
C ARG A 308 -18.66 -0.91 14.61
N VAL A 309 -19.02 -1.95 15.36
CA VAL A 309 -20.33 -2.62 15.28
C VAL A 309 -21.41 -1.89 16.10
N GLY A 310 -21.02 -0.89 16.90
CA GLY A 310 -21.94 -0.14 17.77
C GLY A 310 -22.44 -0.95 18.97
N ILE A 311 -21.66 -1.94 19.43
CA ILE A 311 -21.95 -2.69 20.67
C ILE A 311 -21.64 -1.82 21.89
N TRP A 312 -20.53 -1.08 21.82
CA TRP A 312 -20.22 -0.04 22.78
C TRP A 312 -20.73 1.28 22.24
N ASN A 313 -21.69 1.86 22.96
CA ASN A 313 -22.24 3.17 22.65
C ASN A 313 -21.33 4.24 23.24
N ASP A 314 -20.74 5.06 22.37
CA ASP A 314 -20.08 6.31 22.74
C ASP A 314 -21.06 7.51 22.72
N ASP A 315 -22.32 7.27 22.34
CA ASP A 315 -23.34 8.29 22.04
C ASP A 315 -24.09 8.85 23.27
N ASN A 316 -23.68 8.57 24.50
CA ASN A 316 -24.43 9.02 25.68
C ASN A 316 -24.33 10.54 25.99
N MET A 317 -23.66 11.36 25.15
CA MET A 317 -23.50 12.81 25.43
C MET A 317 -23.49 13.73 24.18
N VAL A 318 -23.90 13.26 22.99
CA VAL A 318 -23.96 14.12 21.79
C VAL A 318 -25.26 13.92 21.03
N SER A 319 -26.34 14.58 21.49
CA SER A 319 -27.55 14.69 20.68
C SER A 319 -27.27 15.50 19.41
N LYS A 320 -27.39 14.83 18.25
CA LYS A 320 -27.37 15.46 16.92
C LYS A 320 -28.47 16.52 16.84
N ARG A 321 -28.10 17.79 16.87
CA ARG A 321 -28.99 18.92 16.54
C ARG A 321 -29.45 18.81 15.09
N LYS A 322 -30.73 18.48 14.88
CA LYS A 322 -31.50 19.01 13.75
C LYS A 322 -31.89 20.45 14.11
N SER A 323 -31.33 21.43 13.41
CA SER A 323 -31.77 22.82 13.50
C SER A 323 -33.18 22.93 12.92
N ARG A 324 -34.19 22.93 13.80
CA ARG A 324 -35.45 23.64 13.55
C ARG A 324 -35.27 25.03 14.13
N GLN A 325 -35.05 26.01 13.25
CA GLN A 325 -35.17 27.41 13.62
C GLN A 325 -36.53 27.88 13.11
N SER A 326 -37.45 28.02 14.05
CA SER A 326 -38.63 28.85 13.90
C SER A 326 -38.17 30.30 13.98
N ASP A 327 -38.34 31.07 12.92
CA ASP A 327 -38.60 32.50 13.01
C ASP A 327 -39.47 32.87 11.81
N GLY A 328 -40.70 33.28 12.11
CA GLY A 328 -41.59 33.88 11.14
C GLY A 328 -41.14 35.30 10.84
N THR A 329 -41.04 35.64 9.57
CA THR A 329 -41.42 36.93 8.97
C THR A 329 -41.21 36.79 7.47
N GLY A 330 -42.30 36.90 6.72
CA GLY A 330 -42.35 36.52 5.32
C GLY A 330 -41.64 37.51 4.41
N ILE A 331 -40.87 36.98 3.46
CA ILE A 331 -40.89 37.35 2.04
C ILE A 331 -40.63 36.06 1.25
N SER A 332 -41.61 35.65 0.45
CA SER A 332 -41.53 34.47 -0.39
C SER A 332 -40.53 34.67 -1.52
N THR A 333 -39.39 33.99 -1.46
CA THR A 333 -38.55 33.71 -2.63
C THR A 333 -38.50 32.21 -2.88
N ASP A 334 -39.67 31.62 -3.15
CA ASP A 334 -39.76 30.30 -3.77
C ASP A 334 -39.60 30.44 -5.28
N ARG A 335 -38.35 30.41 -5.77
CA ARG A 335 -38.04 30.03 -7.16
C ARG A 335 -36.73 29.24 -7.26
N LYS A 336 -36.91 27.92 -7.44
CA LYS A 336 -36.05 26.96 -8.14
C LYS A 336 -34.72 26.57 -7.48
N ILE A 337 -34.80 25.60 -6.57
CA ILE A 337 -33.84 24.49 -6.57
C ILE A 337 -34.29 23.57 -7.71
N LYS A 338 -33.55 23.56 -8.83
CA LYS A 338 -33.72 22.49 -9.83
C LYS A 338 -33.23 21.20 -9.19
N GLU A 339 -34.08 20.19 -9.17
CA GLU A 339 -33.68 18.81 -8.90
C GLU A 339 -32.54 18.45 -9.86
N ASP A 340 -31.34 18.23 -9.34
CA ASP A 340 -30.31 17.48 -10.04
C ASP A 340 -30.86 16.07 -10.23
N VAL A 341 -31.28 15.75 -11.46
CA VAL A 341 -31.65 14.38 -11.83
C VAL A 341 -30.37 13.56 -11.74
N ILE A 342 -30.17 12.87 -10.61
CA ILE A 342 -29.08 11.91 -10.44
C ILE A 342 -29.44 10.71 -11.33
N PHE A 343 -28.67 10.52 -12.41
CA PHE A 343 -28.74 9.32 -13.24
C PHE A 343 -27.78 8.28 -12.63
N PRO A 344 -28.27 7.29 -11.85
CA PRO A 344 -27.39 6.32 -11.17
C PRO A 344 -26.52 5.52 -12.15
N ASP A 345 -27.03 5.30 -13.37
CA ASP A 345 -26.40 4.46 -14.39
C ASP A 345 -25.47 5.23 -15.36
N GLU A 346 -25.21 6.52 -15.09
CA GLU A 346 -24.34 7.35 -15.91
C GLU A 346 -23.17 7.94 -15.11
N ILE A 347 -21.97 7.84 -15.66
CA ILE A 347 -20.80 8.56 -15.18
C ILE A 347 -20.95 10.02 -15.62
N LYS A 348 -20.77 10.97 -14.70
CA LYS A 348 -20.82 12.41 -15.01
C LYS A 348 -19.41 12.93 -15.23
N LEU A 349 -19.20 13.63 -16.34
CA LEU A 349 -17.94 14.28 -16.67
C LEU A 349 -18.06 15.77 -16.35
N GLU A 350 -17.30 16.24 -15.35
CA GLU A 350 -17.15 17.65 -15.03
C GLU A 350 -15.80 18.17 -15.55
N GLU A 351 -15.59 19.48 -15.41
CA GLU A 351 -14.36 20.16 -15.85
C GLU A 351 -13.13 19.58 -15.13
N GLU A 352 -13.17 19.55 -13.79
CA GLU A 352 -12.07 19.09 -12.96
C GLU A 352 -12.18 17.62 -12.56
N ASN A 353 -13.41 17.08 -12.46
CA ASN A 353 -13.69 15.80 -11.82
C ASN A 353 -14.52 14.86 -12.70
N ILE A 354 -14.45 13.56 -12.37
CA ILE A 354 -15.35 12.54 -12.90
C ILE A 354 -16.13 12.01 -11.70
N LEU A 355 -17.46 12.10 -11.77
CA LEU A 355 -18.35 11.69 -10.68
C LEU A 355 -19.11 10.42 -11.06
N ASN A 356 -19.64 9.73 -10.04
CA ASN A 356 -20.44 8.52 -10.18
C ASN A 356 -19.69 7.39 -10.90
N THR A 357 -18.44 7.12 -10.52
CA THR A 357 -17.61 6.05 -11.12
C THR A 357 -17.88 4.66 -10.57
N TYR A 358 -18.52 4.55 -9.40
CA TYR A 358 -18.82 3.29 -8.74
C TYR A 358 -20.20 2.77 -9.13
N ASP A 359 -20.37 1.46 -9.13
CA ASP A 359 -21.67 0.83 -9.36
C ASP A 359 -22.38 0.72 -8.01
N GLU A 360 -23.24 1.70 -7.71
CA GLU A 360 -23.91 1.79 -6.40
C GLU A 360 -24.76 0.55 -6.06
N ALA A 361 -25.18 -0.24 -7.06
CA ALA A 361 -25.94 -1.47 -6.88
C ALA A 361 -25.10 -2.65 -6.38
N SER A 362 -23.81 -2.73 -6.75
CA SER A 362 -22.89 -3.80 -6.34
C SER A 362 -22.00 -3.39 -5.17
N ASP A 363 -21.61 -2.11 -5.12
CA ASP A 363 -20.63 -1.58 -4.17
C ASP A 363 -21.28 -1.12 -2.86
N TYR A 364 -22.57 -0.77 -2.91
CA TYR A 364 -23.36 -0.40 -1.75
C TYR A 364 -24.64 -1.23 -1.70
N ALA A 365 -24.98 -1.77 -0.52
CA ALA A 365 -26.25 -2.45 -0.31
C ALA A 365 -27.42 -1.44 -0.28
N VAL A 366 -27.71 -0.82 -1.43
CA VAL A 366 -28.88 0.02 -1.62
C VAL A 366 -30.05 -0.88 -1.96
N ARG A 367 -31.11 -0.77 -1.14
CA ARG A 367 -32.53 -1.21 -1.16
C ARG A 367 -33.22 -1.67 -2.48
N SER A 368 -32.53 -2.06 -3.53
CA SER A 368 -33.11 -2.84 -4.63
C SER A 368 -33.34 -4.26 -4.12
N SER A 369 -34.60 -4.68 -4.11
CA SER A 369 -35.08 -5.96 -3.59
C SER A 369 -34.95 -7.11 -4.60
N GLN A 370 -34.25 -6.89 -5.71
CA GLN A 370 -34.07 -7.90 -6.74
C GLN A 370 -32.80 -8.70 -6.44
N LEU A 371 -33.00 -9.95 -6.02
CA LEU A 371 -31.97 -10.97 -6.06
C LEU A 371 -31.47 -11.09 -7.51
N PHE A 372 -30.15 -11.21 -7.67
CA PHE A 372 -29.53 -11.42 -8.98
C PHE A 372 -30.12 -12.67 -9.63
N ASP A 373 -30.69 -12.52 -10.82
CA ASP A 373 -31.20 -13.62 -11.64
C ASP A 373 -30.40 -13.75 -12.93
N ILE A 374 -29.83 -14.93 -13.14
CA ILE A 374 -28.96 -15.20 -14.29
C ILE A 374 -29.75 -15.26 -15.60
N SER A 375 -31.00 -15.76 -15.58
CA SER A 375 -31.85 -15.78 -16.79
C SER A 375 -32.14 -14.37 -17.26
N THR A 376 -32.62 -13.52 -16.36
CA THR A 376 -32.92 -12.11 -16.65
C THR A 376 -31.66 -11.37 -17.11
N PHE A 377 -30.50 -11.63 -16.48
CA PHE A 377 -29.23 -11.04 -16.92
C PHE A 377 -28.83 -11.49 -18.34
N CYS A 378 -28.89 -12.78 -18.64
CA CYS A 378 -28.56 -13.31 -19.96
C CYS A 378 -29.50 -12.82 -21.07
N GLU A 379 -30.79 -12.65 -20.78
CA GLU A 379 -31.77 -12.09 -21.73
C GLU A 379 -31.53 -10.60 -22.01
N ASN A 380 -30.97 -9.88 -21.04
CA ASN A 380 -30.70 -8.45 -21.17
C ASN A 380 -29.40 -8.13 -21.90
N ILE A 381 -28.41 -9.02 -21.90
CA ILE A 381 -27.13 -8.77 -22.61
C ILE A 381 -27.38 -8.65 -24.11
N LYS A 382 -26.85 -7.60 -24.73
CA LYS A 382 -26.87 -7.41 -26.18
C LYS A 382 -25.47 -7.16 -26.71
N ILE A 383 -25.19 -7.73 -27.89
CA ILE A 383 -23.93 -7.58 -28.59
C ILE A 383 -24.23 -7.10 -30.00
N ASP A 384 -23.80 -5.89 -30.32
CA ASP A 384 -24.00 -5.29 -31.65
C ASP A 384 -22.65 -5.14 -32.35
N ILE A 385 -22.44 -5.84 -33.47
CA ILE A 385 -21.22 -5.73 -34.27
C ILE A 385 -21.36 -4.51 -35.17
N VAL A 386 -20.49 -3.51 -34.97
CA VAL A 386 -20.55 -2.24 -35.70
C VAL A 386 -19.70 -2.30 -36.95
N GLN A 387 -18.49 -2.83 -36.84
CA GLN A 387 -17.56 -2.95 -37.96
C GLN A 387 -16.69 -4.18 -37.79
N GLU A 388 -16.50 -4.93 -38.88
CA GLU A 388 -15.49 -5.96 -39.02
C GLU A 388 -14.70 -5.66 -40.29
N SER A 389 -13.36 -5.63 -40.18
CA SER A 389 -12.51 -5.41 -41.34
C SER A 389 -12.57 -6.61 -42.29
N SER A 390 -12.43 -6.39 -43.60
CA SER A 390 -12.48 -7.45 -44.61
C SER A 390 -11.37 -8.50 -44.47
N ASP A 391 -10.24 -8.13 -43.87
CA ASP A 391 -9.14 -9.03 -43.54
C ASP A 391 -9.34 -9.79 -42.21
N GLY A 392 -10.38 -9.45 -41.45
CA GLY A 392 -10.70 -10.02 -40.14
C GLY A 392 -9.73 -9.64 -39.03
N MET A 393 -8.85 -8.65 -39.24
CA MET A 393 -7.86 -8.22 -38.25
C MET A 393 -8.40 -7.19 -37.26
N GLU A 394 -9.45 -6.46 -37.60
CA GLU A 394 -10.08 -5.48 -36.72
C GLU A 394 -11.56 -5.80 -36.51
N LEU A 395 -12.02 -5.71 -35.26
CA LEU A 395 -13.41 -5.88 -34.86
C LEU A 395 -13.81 -4.80 -33.85
N ASP A 396 -14.82 -4.03 -34.21
CA ASP A 396 -15.50 -3.06 -33.35
C ASP A 396 -16.92 -3.54 -33.05
N PHE A 397 -17.21 -3.76 -31.78
CA PHE A 397 -18.53 -4.22 -31.33
C PHE A 397 -18.94 -3.57 -30.00
N ASP A 398 -20.24 -3.49 -29.78
CA ASP A 398 -20.81 -2.96 -28.55
C ASP A 398 -21.28 -4.09 -27.66
N LEU A 399 -20.92 -4.01 -26.38
CA LEU A 399 -21.38 -4.89 -25.32
C LEU A 399 -22.26 -4.09 -24.37
N ILE A 400 -23.56 -4.39 -24.38
CA ILE A 400 -24.61 -3.61 -23.72
C ILE A 400 -25.25 -4.43 -22.60
N ASN A 401 -25.62 -3.75 -21.50
CA ASN A 401 -26.21 -4.32 -20.28
C ASN A 401 -25.26 -5.30 -19.56
N VAL A 402 -23.98 -4.95 -19.53
CA VAL A 402 -22.93 -5.70 -18.81
C VAL A 402 -22.27 -4.77 -17.80
N GLU A 403 -21.71 -5.32 -16.72
CA GLU A 403 -20.96 -4.55 -15.73
C GLU A 403 -19.47 -4.46 -16.07
N ALA A 404 -18.79 -3.42 -15.57
CA ALA A 404 -17.37 -3.18 -15.83
C ALA A 404 -16.43 -4.35 -15.48
N PRO A 405 -16.63 -5.14 -14.39
CA PRO A 405 -15.76 -6.27 -14.07
C PRO A 405 -15.75 -7.35 -15.16
N ILE A 406 -16.90 -7.64 -15.77
CA ILE A 406 -17.06 -8.66 -16.82
C ILE A 406 -16.39 -8.18 -18.12
N ALA A 407 -16.66 -6.93 -18.53
CA ALA A 407 -16.02 -6.32 -19.69
C ALA A 407 -14.49 -6.29 -19.54
N ASN A 408 -13.99 -5.89 -18.36
CA ASN A 408 -12.57 -5.86 -18.09
C ASN A 408 -11.94 -7.26 -18.01
N ALA A 409 -12.66 -8.27 -17.52
CA ALA A 409 -12.20 -9.66 -17.55
C ALA A 409 -11.99 -10.13 -19.00
N LEU A 410 -12.97 -9.90 -19.89
CA LEU A 410 -12.84 -10.23 -21.31
C LEU A 410 -11.61 -9.57 -21.94
N ARG A 411 -11.42 -8.27 -21.70
CA ARG A 411 -10.25 -7.51 -22.17
C ARG A 411 -8.92 -8.11 -21.69
N ARG A 412 -8.84 -8.49 -20.41
CA ARG A 412 -7.62 -9.07 -19.81
C ARG A 412 -7.32 -10.46 -20.36
N VAL A 413 -8.35 -11.29 -20.56
CA VAL A 413 -8.19 -12.63 -21.13
C VAL A 413 -7.65 -12.54 -22.56
N LEU A 414 -8.20 -11.63 -23.38
CA LEU A 414 -7.71 -11.37 -24.74
C LEU A 414 -6.23 -11.00 -24.78
N LEU A 415 -5.76 -10.18 -23.84
CA LEU A 415 -4.37 -9.72 -23.79
C LEU A 415 -3.37 -10.79 -23.27
N ALA A 416 -3.80 -11.63 -22.32
CA ALA A 416 -2.84 -12.39 -21.52
C ALA A 416 -3.05 -13.91 -21.49
N GLU A 417 -4.28 -14.40 -21.70
CA GLU A 417 -4.63 -15.80 -21.44
C GLU A 417 -5.02 -16.57 -22.69
N VAL A 418 -5.42 -15.89 -23.78
CA VAL A 418 -5.65 -16.55 -25.07
C VAL A 418 -4.31 -17.00 -25.67
N PRO A 419 -4.12 -18.30 -25.95
CA PRO A 419 -2.84 -18.81 -26.42
C PRO A 419 -2.60 -18.58 -27.91
N THR A 420 -1.33 -18.41 -28.28
CA THR A 420 -0.88 -18.31 -29.68
C THR A 420 0.41 -19.11 -29.91
N MET A 421 0.78 -19.28 -31.18
CA MET A 421 2.06 -19.84 -31.58
C MET A 421 3.07 -18.72 -31.82
N ALA A 422 4.24 -18.79 -31.18
CA ALA A 422 5.35 -17.86 -31.44
C ALA A 422 6.69 -18.58 -31.38
N ILE A 423 7.72 -18.01 -32.02
CA ILE A 423 9.08 -18.56 -31.99
C ILE A 423 9.67 -18.40 -30.58
N GLU A 424 10.18 -19.49 -30.03
CA GLU A 424 10.79 -19.50 -28.70
C GLU A 424 12.26 -19.88 -28.71
N LYS A 425 12.62 -20.90 -29.50
CA LYS A 425 14.02 -21.31 -29.64
C LYS A 425 14.52 -21.00 -31.04
N VAL A 426 15.71 -20.44 -31.11
CA VAL A 426 16.42 -20.14 -32.36
C VAL A 426 17.79 -20.80 -32.26
N TYR A 427 18.00 -21.82 -33.08
CA TYR A 427 19.26 -22.53 -33.25
C TYR A 427 20.03 -21.83 -34.36
N LEU A 428 20.98 -20.98 -33.98
CA LEU A 428 21.84 -20.25 -34.91
C LEU A 428 23.02 -21.13 -35.32
N TYR A 429 23.15 -21.42 -36.61
CA TYR A 429 24.33 -22.12 -37.15
C TYR A 429 25.40 -21.13 -37.60
N GLN A 430 25.00 -20.00 -38.18
CA GLN A 430 25.91 -18.97 -38.65
C GLN A 430 25.23 -17.60 -38.61
N ASN A 431 25.83 -16.64 -37.90
CA ASN A 431 25.47 -15.23 -38.00
C ASN A 431 26.73 -14.38 -38.18
N THR A 432 26.95 -13.89 -39.40
CA THR A 432 28.04 -12.94 -39.70
C THR A 432 27.52 -11.54 -40.00
N SER A 433 26.24 -11.28 -39.64
CA SER A 433 25.64 -9.96 -39.76
C SER A 433 26.20 -8.98 -38.71
N VAL A 434 25.82 -7.71 -38.84
CA VAL A 434 26.18 -6.67 -37.86
C VAL A 434 25.31 -6.75 -36.60
N ILE A 435 24.14 -7.40 -36.68
CA ILE A 435 23.21 -7.52 -35.55
C ILE A 435 23.67 -8.66 -34.66
N GLN A 436 23.78 -8.39 -33.36
CA GLN A 436 24.13 -9.38 -32.35
C GLN A 436 23.07 -10.49 -32.27
N ASP A 437 23.52 -11.70 -31.93
CA ASP A 437 22.70 -12.91 -31.92
C ASP A 437 21.45 -12.75 -31.05
N GLU A 438 21.61 -12.24 -29.83
CA GLU A 438 20.52 -12.05 -28.88
C GLU A 438 19.46 -11.06 -29.38
N VAL A 439 19.90 -10.00 -30.07
CA VAL A 439 19.00 -8.98 -30.63
C VAL A 439 18.25 -9.55 -31.83
N LEU A 440 18.94 -10.30 -32.69
CA LEU A 440 18.32 -10.98 -33.82
C LEU A 440 17.28 -12.00 -33.35
N CYS A 441 17.64 -12.89 -32.41
CA CYS A 441 16.74 -13.88 -31.84
C CYS A 441 15.51 -13.25 -31.19
N HIS A 442 15.68 -12.14 -30.45
CA HIS A 442 14.57 -11.40 -29.87
C HIS A 442 13.62 -10.86 -30.94
N ARG A 443 14.14 -10.30 -32.05
CA ARG A 443 13.32 -9.83 -33.17
C ARG A 443 12.57 -10.97 -33.86
N ILE A 444 13.21 -12.11 -34.06
CA ILE A 444 12.59 -13.31 -34.65
C ILE A 444 11.45 -13.81 -33.76
N GLY A 445 11.64 -13.82 -32.43
CA GLY A 445 10.61 -14.22 -31.47
C GLY A 445 9.34 -13.36 -31.49
N LEU A 446 9.44 -12.11 -31.96
CA LEU A 446 8.31 -11.16 -32.06
C LEU A 446 7.56 -11.23 -33.39
N LEU A 447 7.99 -12.08 -34.33
CA LEU A 447 7.27 -12.25 -35.59
C LEU A 447 5.94 -12.99 -35.36
N PRO A 448 4.79 -12.41 -35.74
CA PRO A 448 3.51 -13.08 -35.62
C PRO A 448 3.41 -14.22 -36.64
N LEU A 449 3.02 -15.41 -36.17
CA LEU A 449 2.85 -16.60 -36.99
C LEU A 449 1.39 -16.79 -37.36
N LYS A 450 1.13 -17.04 -38.65
CA LYS A 450 -0.19 -17.41 -39.15
C LYS A 450 -0.39 -18.92 -39.00
N VAL A 451 -0.73 -19.32 -37.78
CA VAL A 451 -0.95 -20.71 -37.39
C VAL A 451 -2.07 -20.76 -36.38
N ASP A 452 -3.00 -21.70 -36.55
CA ASP A 452 -4.04 -21.95 -35.56
C ASP A 452 -3.48 -22.66 -34.30
N PRO A 453 -3.43 -21.97 -33.14
CA PRO A 453 -2.88 -22.55 -31.91
C PRO A 453 -3.76 -23.69 -31.34
N ARG A 454 -5.01 -23.85 -31.80
CA ARG A 454 -5.93 -24.88 -31.31
C ARG A 454 -5.51 -26.28 -31.73
N LEU A 455 -4.74 -26.40 -32.81
CA LEU A 455 -4.24 -27.67 -33.35
C LEU A 455 -3.02 -28.22 -32.58
N PHE A 456 -2.44 -27.42 -31.68
CA PHE A 456 -1.22 -27.75 -30.95
C PHE A 456 -1.46 -27.89 -29.45
N GLU A 457 -0.72 -28.81 -28.84
CA GLU A 457 -0.68 -29.00 -27.39
C GLU A 457 0.30 -28.02 -26.73
N PHE A 458 0.11 -27.76 -25.44
CA PHE A 458 1.07 -26.98 -24.67
C PHE A 458 2.34 -27.81 -24.39
N PRO A 459 3.53 -27.22 -24.44
CA PRO A 459 4.74 -27.88 -23.96
C PRO A 459 4.62 -28.12 -22.44
N LEU A 460 4.72 -29.39 -22.02
CA LEU A 460 4.60 -29.80 -20.61
C LEU A 460 5.86 -29.46 -19.78
N GLU A 461 7.00 -29.36 -20.46
CA GLU A 461 8.28 -28.99 -19.87
C GLU A 461 8.73 -27.68 -20.50
N LYS A 462 9.13 -26.71 -19.67
CA LYS A 462 9.92 -25.59 -20.18
C LYS A 462 11.20 -26.21 -20.71
N VAL A 463 11.53 -25.98 -21.98
CA VAL A 463 12.84 -26.34 -22.54
C VAL A 463 13.87 -25.42 -21.90
N ILE A 464 14.22 -25.73 -20.65
CA ILE A 464 15.37 -25.19 -19.96
C ILE A 464 16.54 -25.86 -20.67
N GLY A 465 17.32 -25.07 -21.41
CA GLY A 465 18.55 -25.53 -22.05
C GLY A 465 19.64 -25.79 -21.01
N ILE A 466 19.33 -26.61 -20.01
CA ILE A 466 20.27 -27.06 -19.00
C ILE A 466 19.97 -28.55 -18.83
N ASN A 467 20.78 -29.36 -19.51
CA ASN A 467 21.04 -30.72 -19.06
C ASN A 467 21.57 -30.69 -17.62
N GLU A 468 21.66 -31.83 -16.95
CA GLU A 468 22.11 -32.00 -15.55
C GLU A 468 23.50 -31.40 -15.24
N HIS A 469 24.19 -30.88 -16.26
CA HIS A 469 25.56 -30.37 -16.25
C HIS A 469 25.71 -28.91 -16.68
N GLY A 470 24.64 -28.17 -17.00
CA GLY A 470 24.76 -26.71 -17.21
C GLY A 470 25.35 -26.26 -18.54
N VAL A 471 25.26 -27.06 -19.61
CA VAL A 471 25.84 -26.74 -20.93
C VAL A 471 24.76 -26.60 -22.00
N ASP A 472 24.88 -25.58 -22.86
CA ASP A 472 24.14 -25.42 -24.13
C ASP A 472 24.11 -26.76 -24.88
N CYS A 473 22.96 -27.15 -25.42
CA CYS A 473 22.88 -28.37 -26.23
C CYS A 473 23.72 -28.16 -27.51
N ASP A 474 24.80 -28.93 -27.68
CA ASP A 474 25.58 -28.95 -28.92
C ASP A 474 24.75 -29.42 -30.14
N GLU A 475 23.58 -30.04 -29.90
CA GLU A 475 22.70 -30.60 -30.94
C GLU A 475 21.26 -30.06 -30.83
N GLU A 476 20.67 -29.76 -32.00
CA GLU A 476 19.25 -29.38 -32.13
C GLU A 476 18.35 -30.57 -31.75
N PRO A 477 17.43 -30.43 -30.79
CA PRO A 477 16.52 -31.49 -30.40
C PRO A 477 15.53 -31.79 -31.52
N GLN A 478 15.12 -33.06 -31.61
CA GLN A 478 14.09 -33.48 -32.56
C GLN A 478 12.75 -32.79 -32.25
N PRO A 479 12.15 -32.07 -33.22
CA PRO A 479 10.90 -31.35 -32.99
C PRO A 479 9.71 -32.32 -32.85
N ASP A 480 8.84 -32.07 -31.87
CA ASP A 480 7.61 -32.84 -31.68
C ASP A 480 6.51 -32.32 -32.63
N PRO A 481 5.99 -33.14 -33.57
CA PRO A 481 4.98 -32.70 -34.54
C PRO A 481 3.67 -32.18 -33.93
N GLN A 482 3.34 -32.54 -32.67
CA GLN A 482 2.11 -32.10 -32.00
C GLN A 482 2.27 -30.78 -31.23
N LYS A 483 3.52 -30.33 -31.00
CA LYS A 483 3.83 -29.18 -30.14
C LYS A 483 4.64 -28.10 -30.85
N ASN A 484 5.46 -28.48 -31.83
CA ASN A 484 6.42 -27.61 -32.48
C ASN A 484 6.06 -27.34 -33.94
N ILE A 485 6.36 -26.12 -34.39
CA ILE A 485 6.50 -25.79 -35.82
C ILE A 485 7.92 -25.27 -36.03
N VAL A 486 8.57 -25.74 -37.10
CA VAL A 486 9.95 -25.36 -37.42
C VAL A 486 9.98 -24.47 -38.65
N PHE A 487 10.73 -23.37 -38.57
CA PHE A 487 11.03 -22.48 -39.68
C PHE A 487 12.54 -22.35 -39.84
N ASN A 488 13.03 -22.43 -41.07
CA ASN A 488 14.44 -22.24 -41.39
C ASN A 488 14.65 -20.90 -42.11
N ILE A 489 15.77 -20.27 -41.83
CA ILE A 489 16.27 -19.13 -42.58
C ILE A 489 17.70 -19.41 -43.00
N ASN A 490 17.99 -19.26 -44.30
CA ASN A 490 19.35 -19.33 -44.84
C ASN A 490 19.51 -18.27 -45.93
N VAL A 491 20.08 -17.13 -45.55
CA VAL A 491 20.22 -15.98 -46.46
C VAL A 491 21.66 -15.48 -46.44
N MET A 492 22.28 -15.45 -47.63
CA MET A 492 23.58 -14.85 -47.87
C MET A 492 23.45 -13.63 -48.77
N CYS A 493 24.09 -12.53 -48.38
CA CYS A 493 24.14 -11.31 -49.18
C CYS A 493 25.27 -11.38 -50.21
N SER A 494 24.97 -11.08 -51.46
CA SER A 494 25.93 -11.11 -52.57
C SER A 494 25.89 -9.82 -53.38
N LYS A 495 27.01 -9.48 -54.03
CA LYS A 495 27.10 -8.28 -54.86
C LYS A 495 26.38 -8.51 -56.20
N ASN A 496 25.47 -7.61 -56.55
CA ASN A 496 24.81 -7.64 -57.85
C ASN A 496 25.80 -7.14 -58.91
N ARG A 497 26.24 -8.03 -59.80
CA ARG A 497 27.18 -7.68 -60.88
C ARG A 497 26.50 -6.93 -62.04
N SER A 498 25.18 -6.97 -62.11
CA SER A 498 24.36 -6.30 -63.12
C SER A 498 23.88 -4.91 -62.69
N ALA A 499 24.33 -4.42 -61.53
CA ALA A 499 23.92 -3.12 -61.01
C ALA A 499 24.49 -1.97 -61.88
N PRO A 500 23.69 -0.93 -62.19
CA PRO A 500 24.17 0.27 -62.85
C PRO A 500 25.33 0.92 -62.07
N THR A 501 26.32 1.47 -62.77
CA THR A 501 27.46 2.17 -62.14
C THR A 501 27.03 3.43 -61.35
N THR A 502 25.84 3.96 -61.63
CA THR A 502 25.22 5.10 -60.93
C THR A 502 24.32 4.67 -59.76
N ALA A 503 24.09 3.38 -59.55
CA ALA A 503 23.18 2.89 -58.51
C ALA A 503 23.71 3.24 -57.12
N THR A 504 22.88 3.92 -56.32
CA THR A 504 23.20 4.28 -54.92
C THR A 504 22.39 3.43 -53.93
N ASP A 505 21.24 2.89 -54.36
CA ASP A 505 20.38 2.09 -53.51
C ASP A 505 21.02 0.71 -53.22
N PRO A 506 21.21 0.36 -51.93
CA PRO A 506 21.70 -0.96 -51.53
C PRO A 506 20.91 -2.14 -52.11
N GLN A 507 19.60 -2.00 -52.34
CA GLN A 507 18.79 -3.07 -52.93
C GLN A 507 19.10 -3.32 -54.42
N GLN A 508 19.57 -2.29 -55.14
CA GLN A 508 20.02 -2.44 -56.52
C GLN A 508 21.46 -2.96 -56.59
N LEU A 509 22.30 -2.52 -55.65
CA LEU A 509 23.72 -2.86 -55.58
C LEU A 509 23.99 -4.30 -55.10
N PHE A 510 23.11 -4.84 -54.26
CA PHE A 510 23.32 -6.14 -53.62
C PHE A 510 22.04 -6.99 -53.65
N HIS A 511 22.20 -8.29 -53.86
CA HIS A 511 21.12 -9.25 -53.67
C HIS A 511 20.99 -9.58 -52.17
N ASN A 512 19.76 -9.67 -51.67
CA ASN A 512 19.44 -9.99 -50.28
C ASN A 512 20.10 -9.04 -49.26
N SER A 513 20.22 -7.76 -49.60
CA SER A 513 20.73 -6.72 -48.69
C SER A 513 19.84 -6.47 -47.48
N SER A 514 18.55 -6.76 -47.58
CA SER A 514 17.55 -6.58 -46.54
C SER A 514 16.78 -7.88 -46.38
N ILE A 515 16.83 -8.44 -45.17
CA ILE A 515 16.17 -9.68 -44.81
C ILE A 515 14.80 -9.35 -44.24
N TYR A 516 13.78 -9.94 -44.86
CA TYR A 516 12.38 -9.75 -44.49
C TYR A 516 11.81 -11.06 -43.90
N SER A 517 10.67 -10.97 -43.23
CA SER A 517 9.95 -12.13 -42.66
C SER A 517 9.58 -13.21 -43.68
N ARG A 518 9.37 -12.86 -44.97
CA ARG A 518 9.18 -13.84 -46.05
C ARG A 518 10.37 -14.76 -46.33
N SER A 519 11.55 -14.46 -45.78
CA SER A 519 12.75 -15.30 -45.94
C SER A 519 12.73 -16.56 -45.06
N PHE A 520 11.70 -16.73 -44.23
CA PHE A 520 11.51 -17.93 -43.42
C PHE A 520 10.75 -19.00 -44.20
N GLU A 521 11.35 -20.17 -44.30
CA GLU A 521 10.77 -21.34 -44.96
C GLU A 521 10.28 -22.32 -43.90
N TRP A 522 8.99 -22.66 -43.94
CA TRP A 522 8.44 -23.68 -43.05
C TRP A 522 9.00 -25.07 -43.41
N LYS A 523 9.47 -25.80 -42.39
CA LYS A 523 9.87 -27.20 -42.53
C LYS A 523 8.86 -28.11 -41.83
N PRO A 524 8.07 -28.90 -42.57
CA PRO A 524 7.08 -29.80 -41.96
C PRO A 524 7.75 -30.92 -41.18
N CYS A 525 7.24 -31.20 -39.99
CA CYS A 525 7.68 -32.32 -39.15
C CYS A 525 6.60 -33.41 -39.09
N GLY A 526 6.98 -34.69 -39.24
CA GLY A 526 6.05 -35.82 -39.19
C GLY A 526 4.89 -35.69 -40.18
N ASN A 527 3.65 -35.73 -39.68
CA ASN A 527 2.43 -35.67 -40.51
C ASN A 527 1.93 -34.23 -40.79
N GLN A 528 2.70 -33.19 -40.44
CA GLN A 528 2.25 -31.81 -40.63
C GLN A 528 2.10 -31.43 -42.12
N ALA A 529 2.89 -32.03 -43.02
CA ALA A 529 2.80 -31.76 -44.45
C ALA A 529 1.41 -32.09 -45.04
N THR A 530 0.75 -33.12 -44.52
CA THR A 530 -0.61 -33.48 -44.94
C THR A 530 -1.66 -32.63 -44.22
N LEU A 531 -1.47 -32.36 -42.92
CA LEU A 531 -2.38 -31.55 -42.11
C LEU A 531 -2.54 -30.11 -42.63
N PHE A 532 -1.44 -29.49 -43.04
CA PHE A 532 -1.40 -28.09 -43.52
C PHE A 532 -1.30 -27.97 -45.05
N SER A 533 -1.80 -28.97 -45.78
CA SER A 533 -1.77 -28.97 -47.25
C SER A 533 -2.58 -27.83 -47.88
N SER A 534 -3.64 -27.36 -47.21
CA SER A 534 -4.51 -26.28 -47.69
C SER A 534 -4.01 -24.88 -47.36
N ASP A 535 -3.48 -24.66 -46.15
CA ASP A 535 -2.93 -23.37 -45.69
C ASP A 535 -1.62 -23.62 -44.91
N PRO A 536 -0.45 -23.49 -45.56
CA PRO A 536 0.83 -23.78 -44.92
C PRO A 536 1.20 -22.70 -43.88
N PRO A 537 1.82 -23.09 -42.74
CA PRO A 537 2.37 -22.17 -41.76
C PRO A 537 3.32 -21.15 -42.39
N ARG A 538 3.12 -19.87 -42.07
CA ARG A 538 3.96 -18.75 -42.51
C ARG A 538 3.90 -17.60 -41.52
N MET A 539 4.73 -16.58 -41.75
CA MET A 539 4.61 -15.30 -41.05
C MET A 539 3.31 -14.60 -41.49
N VAL A 540 2.67 -13.84 -40.59
CA VAL A 540 1.45 -13.09 -40.94
C VAL A 540 1.76 -12.00 -41.97
N HIS A 541 2.84 -11.26 -41.75
CA HIS A 541 3.30 -10.19 -42.62
C HIS A 541 4.62 -10.61 -43.28
N ASP A 542 4.73 -10.41 -44.59
CA ASP A 542 5.88 -10.85 -45.41
C ASP A 542 7.02 -9.83 -45.50
N ASP A 543 6.78 -8.60 -45.03
CA ASP A 543 7.61 -7.41 -45.23
C ASP A 543 8.22 -6.85 -43.93
N ILE A 544 8.19 -7.60 -42.82
CA ILE A 544 8.83 -7.19 -41.57
C ILE A 544 10.35 -7.27 -41.74
N LEU A 545 11.03 -6.14 -41.65
CA LEU A 545 12.49 -6.07 -41.74
C LEU A 545 13.17 -6.62 -40.47
N LEU A 546 14.05 -7.59 -40.64
CA LEU A 546 14.79 -8.22 -39.54
C LEU A 546 16.22 -7.71 -39.43
N ALA A 547 16.96 -7.79 -40.53
CA ALA A 547 18.37 -7.40 -40.59
C ALA A 547 18.74 -6.81 -41.95
N LYS A 548 19.80 -6.00 -41.97
CA LYS A 548 20.42 -5.51 -43.20
C LYS A 548 21.83 -6.09 -43.30
N LEU A 549 22.14 -6.68 -44.44
CA LEU A 549 23.41 -7.35 -44.70
C LEU A 549 24.27 -6.56 -45.72
N ARG A 550 25.55 -6.90 -45.76
CA ARG A 550 26.50 -6.54 -46.81
C ARG A 550 27.13 -7.80 -47.44
N PRO A 551 27.69 -7.70 -48.65
CA PRO A 551 28.22 -8.87 -49.35
C PRO A 551 29.21 -9.67 -48.51
N GLY A 552 29.03 -10.98 -48.47
CA GLY A 552 29.84 -11.89 -47.65
C GLY A 552 29.28 -12.18 -46.25
N GLN A 553 28.23 -11.46 -45.83
CA GLN A 553 27.49 -11.78 -44.61
C GLN A 553 26.36 -12.77 -44.87
N GLN A 554 26.09 -13.64 -43.90
CA GLN A 554 25.08 -14.69 -43.94
C GLN A 554 24.38 -14.80 -42.58
N ILE A 555 23.10 -15.17 -42.62
CA ILE A 555 22.32 -15.63 -41.47
C ILE A 555 21.75 -17.00 -41.80
N GLU A 556 22.05 -17.99 -40.95
CA GLU A 556 21.56 -19.35 -41.03
C GLU A 556 21.06 -19.81 -39.66
N ALA A 557 19.76 -20.13 -39.57
CA ALA A 557 19.13 -20.54 -38.31
C ALA A 557 17.95 -21.49 -38.53
N SER A 558 17.70 -22.35 -37.53
CA SER A 558 16.47 -23.12 -37.36
C SER A 558 15.67 -22.55 -36.18
N CYS A 559 14.37 -22.29 -36.38
CA CYS A 559 13.52 -21.58 -35.43
C CYS A 559 12.33 -22.46 -35.03
N HIS A 560 12.23 -22.79 -33.75
CA HIS A 560 11.15 -23.61 -33.21
C HIS A 560 10.10 -22.72 -32.55
N ALA A 561 8.89 -22.80 -33.07
CA ALA A 561 7.71 -22.16 -32.53
C ALA A 561 6.91 -23.13 -31.66
N VAL A 562 6.37 -22.61 -30.57
CA VAL A 562 5.57 -23.36 -29.60
C VAL A 562 4.33 -22.55 -29.20
N LYS A 563 3.38 -23.25 -28.60
CA LYS A 563 2.18 -22.66 -28.02
C LYS A 563 2.48 -22.02 -26.67
N GLY A 564 2.13 -20.76 -26.49
CA GLY A 564 2.30 -20.01 -25.24
C GLY A 564 1.17 -19.02 -24.99
N ILE A 565 1.21 -18.34 -23.83
CA ILE A 565 0.22 -17.34 -23.40
C ILE A 565 0.88 -15.98 -23.20
N GLY A 566 0.14 -14.90 -23.49
CA GLY A 566 0.63 -13.52 -23.39
C GLY A 566 1.11 -13.12 -21.99
N ARG A 567 0.60 -13.78 -20.94
CA ARG A 567 1.05 -13.58 -19.54
C ARG A 567 2.51 -13.99 -19.31
N ASP A 568 3.00 -15.01 -20.02
CA ASP A 568 4.40 -15.47 -19.89
C ASP A 568 5.34 -14.54 -20.67
N HIS A 569 4.96 -14.18 -21.90
CA HIS A 569 5.69 -13.21 -22.70
C HIS A 569 4.77 -12.51 -23.69
N ALA A 570 4.95 -11.19 -23.89
CA ALA A 570 4.10 -10.38 -24.76
C ALA A 570 4.06 -10.83 -26.23
N LYS A 571 5.09 -11.55 -26.69
CA LYS A 571 5.15 -12.17 -28.03
C LYS A 571 4.01 -13.16 -28.31
N PHE A 572 3.41 -13.71 -27.26
CA PHE A 572 2.27 -14.62 -27.35
C PHE A 572 0.91 -13.90 -27.29
N SER A 573 0.89 -12.57 -27.18
CA SER A 573 -0.37 -11.81 -27.25
C SER A 573 -0.99 -11.96 -28.66
N PRO A 574 -2.21 -12.49 -28.78
CA PRO A 574 -2.91 -12.60 -30.07
C PRO A 574 -3.42 -11.26 -30.60
N VAL A 575 -3.48 -10.25 -29.73
CA VAL A 575 -3.98 -8.93 -30.06
C VAL A 575 -2.84 -7.92 -30.09
N ALA A 576 -2.86 -7.04 -31.08
CA ALA A 576 -2.05 -5.83 -31.08
C ALA A 576 -2.53 -4.91 -29.94
N THR A 577 -3.85 -4.72 -29.87
CA THR A 577 -4.51 -4.11 -28.71
C THR A 577 -5.95 -4.63 -28.58
N ALA A 578 -6.38 -4.76 -27.33
CA ALA A 578 -7.79 -4.98 -27.00
C ALA A 578 -8.17 -3.97 -25.94
N SER A 579 -9.09 -3.08 -26.28
CA SER A 579 -9.53 -2.01 -25.40
C SER A 579 -11.03 -1.80 -25.51
N TYR A 580 -11.59 -1.10 -24.53
CA TYR A 580 -12.95 -0.63 -24.60
C TYR A 580 -13.03 0.80 -24.11
N ARG A 581 -14.07 1.50 -24.56
CA ARG A 581 -14.49 2.79 -24.02
C ARG A 581 -15.99 2.75 -23.77
N LEU A 582 -16.45 3.48 -22.75
CA LEU A 582 -17.88 3.61 -22.49
C LEU A 582 -18.52 4.53 -23.54
N LEU A 583 -19.77 4.25 -23.91
CA LEU A 583 -20.53 5.12 -24.83
C LEU A 583 -20.69 6.51 -24.20
N PRO A 584 -20.25 7.59 -24.88
CA PRO A 584 -20.47 8.95 -24.43
C PRO A 584 -21.96 9.33 -24.44
N THR A 585 -22.38 10.06 -23.43
CA THR A 585 -23.72 10.66 -23.36
C THR A 585 -23.55 12.18 -23.37
N ILE A 586 -24.12 12.83 -24.39
CA ILE A 586 -24.12 14.29 -24.52
C ILE A 586 -25.58 14.75 -24.50
N ARG A 587 -25.95 15.54 -23.49
CA ARG A 587 -27.32 16.08 -23.36
C ARG A 587 -27.29 17.60 -23.44
N LEU A 588 -28.14 18.15 -24.30
CA LEU A 588 -28.34 19.61 -24.39
C LEU A 588 -29.52 19.98 -23.48
N VAL A 589 -29.26 20.78 -22.46
CA VAL A 589 -30.26 21.21 -21.46
C VAL A 589 -31.19 22.29 -22.03
N GLY A 590 -30.75 22.99 -23.09
CA GLY A 590 -31.53 24.00 -23.80
C GLY A 590 -31.21 24.06 -25.29
N GLU A 591 -32.02 24.78 -26.05
CA GLU A 591 -31.77 25.01 -27.48
C GLU A 591 -30.63 26.03 -27.66
N ILE A 592 -29.54 25.57 -28.29
CA ILE A 592 -28.38 26.41 -28.62
C ILE A 592 -28.52 26.83 -30.09
N ARG A 593 -28.54 28.15 -30.33
CA ARG A 593 -28.89 28.77 -31.62
C ARG A 593 -27.76 29.63 -32.19
N GLY A 594 -27.76 29.82 -33.51
CA GLY A 594 -26.89 30.79 -34.19
C GLY A 594 -25.39 30.48 -34.05
N GLU A 595 -24.58 31.50 -33.74
CA GLU A 595 -23.13 31.38 -33.59
C GLU A 595 -22.71 30.46 -32.43
N ALA A 596 -23.50 30.43 -31.35
CA ALA A 596 -23.28 29.53 -30.23
C ALA A 596 -23.40 28.04 -30.64
N ALA A 597 -24.27 27.74 -31.62
CA ALA A 597 -24.43 26.37 -32.15
C ALA A 597 -23.21 25.94 -32.98
N ILE A 598 -22.58 26.88 -33.68
CA ILE A 598 -21.35 26.64 -34.44
C ILE A 598 -20.18 26.39 -33.48
N ARG A 599 -20.00 27.27 -32.47
CA ARG A 599 -18.98 27.09 -31.42
C ARG A 599 -19.15 25.77 -30.67
N LEU A 600 -20.39 25.40 -30.36
CA LEU A 600 -20.70 24.11 -29.75
C LEU A 600 -20.23 22.97 -30.64
N ARG A 601 -20.59 22.96 -31.94
CA ARG A 601 -20.16 21.92 -32.88
C ARG A 601 -18.63 21.81 -32.95
N ASP A 602 -17.94 22.93 -33.05
CA ASP A 602 -16.49 22.98 -33.18
C ASP A 602 -15.75 22.57 -31.88
N SER A 603 -16.47 22.50 -30.76
CA SER A 603 -15.96 21.98 -29.48
C SER A 603 -15.94 20.44 -29.41
N PHE A 604 -16.63 19.74 -30.32
CA PHE A 604 -16.72 18.28 -30.36
C PHE A 604 -16.06 17.69 -31.61
N SER A 605 -15.83 16.37 -31.61
CA SER A 605 -15.39 15.67 -32.81
C SER A 605 -16.36 15.87 -33.98
N GLU A 606 -15.84 15.84 -35.21
CA GLU A 606 -16.67 15.94 -36.41
C GLU A 606 -17.74 14.84 -36.44
N GLY A 607 -18.97 15.22 -36.82
CA GLY A 607 -20.10 14.30 -36.90
C GLY A 607 -20.85 14.05 -35.59
N VAL A 608 -20.37 14.56 -34.44
CA VAL A 608 -21.05 14.44 -33.14
C VAL A 608 -22.25 15.37 -33.03
N ILE A 609 -22.03 16.66 -33.31
CA ILE A 609 -23.08 17.69 -33.29
C ILE A 609 -23.44 18.07 -34.73
N GLN A 610 -24.73 18.08 -35.03
CA GLN A 610 -25.27 18.54 -36.30
C GLN A 610 -26.05 19.85 -36.10
N ILE A 611 -25.90 20.78 -37.05
CA ILE A 611 -26.68 22.03 -37.07
C ILE A 611 -27.88 21.81 -38.00
N LYS A 612 -29.09 21.84 -37.46
CA LYS A 612 -30.35 21.82 -38.22
C LYS A 612 -30.91 23.23 -38.35
N VAL A 613 -31.60 23.51 -39.46
CA VAL A 613 -32.30 24.78 -39.67
C VAL A 613 -33.78 24.59 -39.30
N LYS A 614 -34.27 25.26 -38.26
CA LYS A 614 -35.71 25.29 -37.94
C LYS A 614 -36.39 26.46 -38.69
N ASN A 615 -37.57 26.19 -39.25
CA ASN A 615 -38.45 27.05 -40.09
C ASN A 615 -38.09 27.19 -41.58
N ALA A 616 -38.49 26.20 -42.39
CA ALA A 616 -38.55 26.31 -43.86
C ALA A 616 -39.96 26.69 -44.40
N HIS A 617 -40.95 26.91 -43.52
CA HIS A 617 -42.31 27.32 -43.90
C HIS A 617 -42.67 28.68 -43.29
N ALA A 618 -42.14 29.76 -43.88
CA ALA A 618 -42.71 31.09 -43.75
C ALA A 618 -43.01 31.63 -45.16
N LYS A 619 -44.22 32.15 -45.32
CA LYS A 619 -44.81 32.71 -46.55
C LYS A 619 -43.83 33.52 -47.40
N LEU A 620 -44.00 33.37 -48.72
CA LEU A 620 -43.45 34.21 -49.79
C LEU A 620 -43.57 35.70 -49.40
N GLY A 621 -42.43 36.36 -49.11
CA GLY A 621 -42.38 37.82 -48.95
C GLY A 621 -41.59 38.40 -47.76
N CYS A 622 -40.98 37.60 -46.88
CA CYS A 622 -40.10 38.14 -45.82
C CYS A 622 -38.81 37.31 -45.73
N CYS A 623 -37.67 37.99 -45.57
CA CYS A 623 -36.32 37.43 -45.55
C CYS A 623 -36.23 36.27 -44.54
N SER A 624 -36.25 35.02 -45.01
CA SER A 624 -36.21 33.84 -44.17
C SER A 624 -34.78 33.59 -43.66
N THR A 625 -34.38 34.24 -42.57
CA THR A 625 -33.22 33.82 -41.78
C THR A 625 -33.60 32.53 -41.05
N GLY A 626 -33.34 31.38 -41.68
CA GLY A 626 -33.51 30.08 -41.05
C GLY A 626 -32.64 30.02 -39.78
N GLU A 627 -33.24 29.63 -38.66
CA GLU A 627 -32.54 29.65 -37.38
C GLU A 627 -31.76 28.34 -37.23
N HIS A 628 -30.42 28.45 -37.15
CA HIS A 628 -29.51 27.33 -36.94
C HIS A 628 -29.57 26.85 -35.49
N VAL A 629 -29.92 25.58 -35.28
CA VAL A 629 -30.05 24.94 -33.97
C VAL A 629 -29.13 23.72 -33.91
N ALA A 630 -28.36 23.57 -32.84
CA ALA A 630 -27.53 22.39 -32.63
C ALA A 630 -28.34 21.19 -32.08
N GLU A 631 -28.03 20.00 -32.59
CA GLU A 631 -28.58 18.72 -32.15
C GLU A 631 -27.45 17.67 -32.09
N VAL A 632 -27.51 16.78 -31.10
CA VAL A 632 -26.57 15.66 -31.00
C VAL A 632 -26.96 14.62 -32.05
N LYS A 633 -26.08 14.37 -33.01
CA LYS A 633 -26.30 13.40 -34.09
C LYS A 633 -25.86 12.00 -33.66
N ASP A 634 -24.59 11.87 -33.26
CA ASP A 634 -24.03 10.59 -32.83
C ASP A 634 -22.92 10.81 -31.80
N ALA A 635 -23.24 10.53 -30.53
CA ALA A 635 -22.31 10.67 -29.43
C ALA A 635 -21.18 9.63 -29.46
N ARG A 636 -21.32 8.52 -30.21
CA ARG A 636 -20.29 7.48 -30.35
C ARG A 636 -18.98 8.04 -30.89
N ASN A 637 -19.06 9.00 -31.83
CA ASN A 637 -17.88 9.56 -32.49
C ASN A 637 -17.10 10.55 -31.61
N ASP A 638 -17.64 10.89 -30.44
CA ASP A 638 -16.97 11.81 -29.53
C ASP A 638 -15.77 11.13 -28.84
N THR A 639 -14.68 11.88 -28.70
CA THR A 639 -13.49 11.46 -27.94
C THR A 639 -13.56 11.88 -26.48
N CYS A 640 -14.59 12.65 -26.09
CA CYS A 640 -14.74 13.29 -24.79
C CYS A 640 -13.56 14.22 -24.45
N SER A 641 -13.16 15.06 -25.42
CA SER A 641 -12.07 16.04 -25.26
C SER A 641 -12.31 17.06 -24.14
N ARG A 642 -13.58 17.25 -23.73
CA ARG A 642 -14.02 18.22 -22.72
C ARG A 642 -13.74 19.68 -23.07
N ASN A 643 -13.49 19.99 -24.35
CA ASN A 643 -13.26 21.36 -24.81
C ASN A 643 -14.42 22.32 -24.54
N ILE A 644 -15.64 21.79 -24.38
CA ILE A 644 -16.83 22.61 -24.08
C ILE A 644 -16.71 23.41 -22.78
N PHE A 645 -15.95 22.93 -21.78
CA PHE A 645 -15.75 23.65 -20.51
C PHE A 645 -14.93 24.92 -20.67
N ARG A 646 -14.25 25.12 -21.81
CA ARG A 646 -13.57 26.38 -22.14
C ARG A 646 -14.53 27.52 -22.49
N HIS A 647 -15.80 27.21 -22.77
CA HIS A 647 -16.82 28.17 -23.13
C HIS A 647 -17.79 28.37 -21.98
N GLU A 648 -17.52 29.36 -21.11
CA GLU A 648 -18.32 29.65 -19.90
C GLU A 648 -19.82 29.82 -20.19
N ASP A 649 -20.17 30.35 -21.38
CA ASP A 649 -21.55 30.56 -21.81
C ASP A 649 -22.28 29.26 -22.20
N LEU A 650 -21.55 28.23 -22.63
CA LEU A 650 -22.10 26.94 -23.07
C LEU A 650 -22.10 25.87 -21.96
N VAL A 651 -21.22 25.99 -20.96
CA VAL A 651 -21.15 25.05 -19.82
C VAL A 651 -22.52 24.75 -19.18
N PRO A 652 -23.36 25.74 -18.83
CA PRO A 652 -24.65 25.44 -18.18
C PRO A 652 -25.68 24.80 -19.12
N LEU A 653 -25.42 24.75 -20.43
CA LEU A 653 -26.34 24.24 -21.45
C LEU A 653 -26.02 22.82 -21.91
N VAL A 654 -24.86 22.27 -21.52
CA VAL A 654 -24.37 20.97 -21.98
C VAL A 654 -24.03 20.10 -20.77
N GLN A 655 -24.60 18.90 -20.73
CA GLN A 655 -24.24 17.88 -19.76
C GLN A 655 -23.49 16.75 -20.47
N LEU A 656 -22.26 16.48 -19.99
CA LEU A 656 -21.42 15.40 -20.47
C LEU A 656 -21.44 14.22 -19.50
N GLY A 657 -21.52 13.01 -20.04
CA GLY A 657 -21.45 11.79 -19.27
C GLY A 657 -21.03 10.59 -20.11
N LYS A 658 -21.05 9.41 -19.49
CA LYS A 658 -20.85 8.12 -20.16
C LYS A 658 -21.79 7.09 -19.57
N LYS A 659 -22.38 6.25 -20.42
CA LYS A 659 -23.28 5.17 -19.99
C LYS A 659 -22.48 3.99 -19.42
N LYS A 660 -22.75 3.59 -18.16
CA LYS A 660 -21.94 2.60 -17.42
C LYS A 660 -22.03 1.17 -17.98
N ASP A 661 -23.20 0.81 -18.46
CA ASP A 661 -23.59 -0.52 -18.94
C ASP A 661 -23.38 -0.70 -20.45
N HIS A 662 -22.71 0.24 -21.13
CA HIS A 662 -22.50 0.21 -22.58
C HIS A 662 -21.02 0.39 -22.93
N PHE A 663 -20.38 -0.71 -23.32
CA PHE A 663 -18.97 -0.75 -23.70
C PHE A 663 -18.82 -0.85 -25.20
N ILE A 664 -18.01 0.03 -25.78
CA ILE A 664 -17.56 -0.02 -27.16
C ILE A 664 -16.20 -0.70 -27.16
N PHE A 665 -16.15 -1.96 -27.60
CA PHE A 665 -14.92 -2.74 -27.72
C PHE A 665 -14.28 -2.53 -29.08
N ARG A 666 -12.95 -2.47 -29.07
CA ARG A 666 -12.09 -2.52 -30.26
C ARG A 666 -11.02 -3.57 -30.04
N VAL A 667 -11.00 -4.57 -30.92
CA VAL A 667 -10.08 -5.71 -30.86
C VAL A 667 -9.31 -5.78 -32.17
N GLU A 668 -8.00 -5.58 -32.08
CA GLU A 668 -7.06 -5.64 -33.20
C GLU A 668 -6.20 -6.89 -33.04
N SER A 669 -6.33 -7.85 -33.95
CA SER A 669 -5.56 -9.08 -33.99
C SER A 669 -4.16 -8.84 -34.58
N THR A 670 -3.18 -9.62 -34.13
CA THR A 670 -1.86 -9.70 -34.78
C THR A 670 -1.86 -10.58 -36.03
N GLY A 671 -3.01 -11.16 -36.39
CA GLY A 671 -3.25 -11.93 -37.62
C GLY A 671 -3.07 -13.44 -37.51
N ALA A 672 -2.75 -13.97 -36.32
CA ALA A 672 -2.71 -15.41 -36.07
C ALA A 672 -4.11 -16.06 -36.17
N LEU A 673 -5.13 -15.36 -35.63
CA LEU A 673 -6.55 -15.71 -35.70
C LEU A 673 -7.36 -14.45 -36.04
N ARG A 674 -8.58 -14.60 -36.54
CA ARG A 674 -9.46 -13.44 -36.77
C ARG A 674 -9.92 -12.85 -35.44
N SER A 675 -10.15 -11.55 -35.39
CA SER A 675 -10.55 -10.84 -34.16
C SER A 675 -11.84 -11.39 -33.55
N ALA A 676 -12.83 -11.77 -34.37
CA ALA A 676 -14.06 -12.42 -33.90
C ALA A 676 -13.79 -13.77 -33.22
N ASP A 677 -12.88 -14.58 -33.80
CA ASP A 677 -12.51 -15.89 -33.23
C ASP A 677 -11.78 -15.69 -31.89
N LEU A 678 -10.95 -14.66 -31.75
CA LEU A 678 -10.26 -14.33 -30.50
C LEU A 678 -11.23 -14.01 -29.35
N VAL A 679 -12.28 -13.23 -29.61
CA VAL A 679 -13.31 -12.92 -28.60
C VAL A 679 -14.03 -14.18 -28.16
N VAL A 680 -14.36 -15.08 -29.09
CA VAL A 680 -14.98 -16.38 -28.78
C VAL A 680 -14.04 -17.26 -27.96
N GLU A 681 -12.76 -17.35 -28.32
CA GLU A 681 -11.78 -18.12 -27.57
C GLU A 681 -11.53 -17.54 -26.18
N ALA A 682 -11.53 -16.22 -26.01
CA ALA A 682 -11.42 -15.60 -24.69
C ALA A 682 -12.58 -16.02 -23.76
N CYS A 683 -13.81 -16.02 -24.28
CA CYS A 683 -14.97 -16.52 -23.53
C CYS A 683 -14.81 -18.01 -23.17
N LYS A 684 -14.30 -18.85 -24.08
CA LYS A 684 -14.05 -20.27 -23.79
C LYS A 684 -12.98 -20.49 -22.73
N VAL A 685 -11.88 -19.73 -22.75
CA VAL A 685 -10.78 -19.87 -21.79
C VAL A 685 -11.24 -19.55 -20.36
N SER A 686 -12.16 -18.61 -20.18
CA SER A 686 -12.71 -18.28 -18.85
C SER A 686 -13.55 -19.41 -18.23
N LYS A 687 -14.17 -20.28 -19.04
CA LYS A 687 -15.15 -21.28 -18.58
C LYS A 687 -14.52 -22.43 -17.77
N PRO A 688 -13.44 -23.10 -18.20
CA PRO A 688 -12.74 -24.10 -17.39
C PRO A 688 -12.20 -23.55 -16.07
N ILE A 689 -11.76 -22.28 -16.02
CA ILE A 689 -11.27 -21.65 -14.79
C ILE A 689 -12.42 -21.49 -13.80
N ALA A 690 -13.56 -20.97 -14.25
CA ALA A 690 -14.77 -20.90 -13.43
C ALA A 690 -15.23 -22.30 -12.97
N ASP A 691 -15.25 -23.28 -13.88
CA ASP A 691 -15.62 -24.67 -13.57
C ASP A 691 -14.63 -25.36 -12.63
N LEU A 692 -13.34 -25.04 -12.69
CA LEU A 692 -12.30 -25.57 -11.80
C LEU A 692 -12.43 -24.98 -10.40
N VAL A 693 -12.70 -23.67 -10.28
CA VAL A 693 -12.98 -23.00 -9.01
C VAL A 693 -14.28 -23.55 -8.40
N ILE A 694 -15.31 -23.74 -9.21
CA ILE A 694 -16.60 -24.33 -8.80
C ILE A 694 -16.42 -25.80 -8.38
N ARG A 695 -15.67 -26.61 -9.14
CA ARG A 695 -15.38 -28.02 -8.79
C ARG A 695 -14.52 -28.13 -7.54
N TYR A 696 -13.50 -27.30 -7.39
CA TYR A 696 -12.68 -27.24 -6.18
C TYR A 696 -13.53 -26.88 -4.95
N GLY A 697 -14.49 -25.96 -5.10
CA GLY A 697 -15.46 -25.62 -4.06
C GLY A 697 -16.51 -26.71 -3.77
N LYS A 698 -16.94 -27.48 -4.79
CA LYS A 698 -18.02 -28.47 -4.68
C LYS A 698 -17.55 -29.89 -4.32
N ASP A 699 -16.39 -30.34 -4.80
CA ASP A 699 -16.03 -31.77 -4.79
C ASP A 699 -15.02 -32.14 -3.71
N HIS A 700 -14.48 -31.20 -2.92
CA HIS A 700 -13.55 -31.55 -1.84
C HIS A 700 -14.33 -32.06 -0.60
N PRO A 701 -14.36 -33.38 -0.31
CA PRO A 701 -15.32 -33.96 0.64
C PRO A 701 -15.07 -33.51 2.09
N VAL A 702 -13.81 -33.25 2.45
CA VAL A 702 -13.43 -32.74 3.78
C VAL A 702 -13.78 -31.25 3.93
N PHE A 703 -13.43 -30.42 2.95
CA PHE A 703 -13.68 -28.98 2.98
C PHE A 703 -15.18 -28.65 2.94
N ARG A 704 -15.94 -29.32 2.05
CA ARG A 704 -17.40 -29.16 1.94
C ARG A 704 -18.12 -29.58 3.21
N ASN A 705 -17.91 -30.82 3.67
CA ASN A 705 -18.74 -31.41 4.73
C ASN A 705 -18.27 -31.03 6.14
N LYS A 706 -16.97 -30.79 6.36
CA LYS A 706 -16.45 -30.46 7.71
C LYS A 706 -16.20 -28.97 7.94
N ILE A 707 -16.08 -28.14 6.91
CA ILE A 707 -15.74 -26.72 7.06
C ILE A 707 -16.87 -25.82 6.57
N LEU A 708 -17.26 -25.90 5.30
CA LEU A 708 -18.25 -24.99 4.72
C LEU A 708 -19.66 -25.15 5.32
N ILE A 709 -20.19 -26.38 5.37
CA ILE A 709 -21.58 -26.60 5.87
C ILE A 709 -21.76 -26.17 7.35
N PRO A 710 -20.85 -26.49 8.29
CA PRO A 710 -20.95 -26.01 9.67
C PRO A 710 -20.86 -24.49 9.80
N ILE A 711 -19.93 -23.85 9.07
CA ILE A 711 -19.75 -22.39 9.07
C ILE A 711 -20.99 -21.69 8.52
N GLY A 712 -21.52 -22.16 7.39
CA GLY A 712 -22.72 -21.63 6.77
C GLY A 712 -23.95 -21.72 7.68
N ARG A 713 -24.20 -22.90 8.24
CA ARG A 713 -25.30 -23.08 9.22
C ARG A 713 -25.12 -22.20 10.46
N GLY A 714 -23.88 -21.99 10.91
CA GLY A 714 -23.56 -21.09 12.02
C GLY A 714 -23.85 -19.62 11.70
N LEU A 715 -23.48 -19.15 10.51
CA LEU A 715 -23.72 -17.78 10.04
C LEU A 715 -25.21 -17.47 9.87
N VAL A 716 -26.00 -18.40 9.31
CA VAL A 716 -27.46 -18.23 9.21
C VAL A 716 -28.07 -18.09 10.61
N ARG A 717 -27.64 -18.92 11.57
CA ARG A 717 -28.13 -18.85 12.95
C ARG A 717 -27.78 -17.53 13.61
N MET A 718 -26.55 -17.05 13.43
CA MET A 718 -26.09 -15.79 14.00
C MET A 718 -26.84 -14.60 13.39
N THR A 719 -26.97 -14.55 12.07
CA THR A 719 -27.67 -13.46 11.37
C THR A 719 -29.17 -13.43 11.70
N THR A 720 -29.81 -14.60 11.83
CA THR A 720 -31.21 -14.72 12.26
C THR A 720 -31.39 -14.21 13.70
N ARG A 721 -30.50 -14.59 14.62
CA ARG A 721 -30.52 -14.07 16.01
C ARG A 721 -30.31 -12.55 16.05
N LEU A 722 -29.38 -12.01 15.28
CA LEU A 722 -29.13 -10.58 15.22
C LEU A 722 -30.31 -9.80 14.63
N ARG A 723 -30.98 -10.33 13.60
CA ARG A 723 -32.21 -9.75 13.03
C ARG A 723 -33.36 -9.76 14.03
N MET A 724 -33.62 -10.89 14.70
CA MET A 724 -34.67 -10.98 15.72
C MET A 724 -34.41 -10.03 16.89
N LYS A 725 -33.15 -9.89 17.31
CA LYS A 725 -32.76 -8.94 18.36
C LYS A 725 -32.94 -7.48 17.92
N ARG A 726 -32.63 -7.11 16.68
CA ARG A 726 -32.92 -5.76 16.13
C ARG A 726 -34.41 -5.46 16.01
N LEU A 727 -35.22 -6.49 15.76
CA LEU A 727 -36.69 -6.38 15.69
C LEU A 727 -37.38 -6.47 17.06
N GLY A 728 -36.62 -6.68 18.15
CA GLY A 728 -37.17 -6.78 19.51
C GLY A 728 -37.88 -8.09 19.83
N LEU A 729 -37.70 -9.14 19.02
CA LEU A 729 -38.48 -10.39 19.07
C LEU A 729 -37.89 -11.50 19.99
N GLY A 730 -36.83 -11.23 20.74
CA GLY A 730 -36.19 -12.22 21.63
C GLY A 730 -35.36 -13.28 20.91
N GLU A 731 -35.05 -14.40 21.58
CA GLU A 731 -34.32 -15.54 20.98
C GLU A 731 -35.29 -16.60 20.42
N PRO A 732 -35.04 -17.15 19.22
CA PRO A 732 -35.89 -18.18 18.64
C PRO A 732 -35.76 -19.51 19.39
N THR A 733 -36.90 -20.08 19.80
CA THR A 733 -37.00 -21.40 20.46
C THR A 733 -36.84 -22.56 19.49
N THR A 734 -37.23 -22.38 18.23
CA THR A 734 -37.04 -23.36 17.14
C THR A 734 -36.49 -22.65 15.91
N LEU A 735 -35.40 -23.20 15.34
CA LEU A 735 -34.78 -22.68 14.12
C LEU A 735 -35.20 -23.54 12.95
N ALA A 736 -35.65 -22.90 11.86
CA ALA A 736 -35.89 -23.60 10.61
C ALA A 736 -34.61 -24.31 10.13
N GLN A 737 -34.74 -25.55 9.63
CA GLN A 737 -33.60 -26.27 9.07
C GLN A 737 -33.10 -25.54 7.82
N VAL A 738 -31.84 -25.11 7.86
CA VAL A 738 -31.17 -24.46 6.74
C VAL A 738 -30.84 -25.53 5.69
N SER A 739 -31.29 -25.33 4.46
CA SER A 739 -30.93 -26.19 3.33
C SER A 739 -29.43 -26.20 3.10
N GLU A 740 -28.87 -27.31 2.62
CA GLU A 740 -27.43 -27.41 2.37
C GLU A 740 -26.96 -26.38 1.34
N ALA A 741 -27.78 -26.07 0.35
CA ALA A 741 -27.49 -25.05 -0.65
C ALA A 741 -27.31 -23.66 -0.03
N ALA A 742 -28.24 -23.23 0.83
CA ALA A 742 -28.18 -21.92 1.49
C ALA A 742 -27.00 -21.83 2.48
N ALA A 743 -26.67 -22.94 3.16
CA ALA A 743 -25.49 -22.98 4.03
C ALA A 743 -24.19 -22.87 3.22
N LEU A 744 -24.10 -23.54 2.07
CA LEU A 744 -22.91 -23.47 1.21
C LEU A 744 -22.70 -22.09 0.60
N GLU A 745 -23.78 -21.45 0.15
CA GLU A 745 -23.75 -20.09 -0.39
C GLU A 745 -23.21 -19.09 0.66
N GLN A 746 -23.78 -19.10 1.87
CA GLN A 746 -23.34 -18.18 2.92
C GLN A 746 -21.94 -18.49 3.46
N ALA A 747 -21.53 -19.76 3.45
CA ALA A 747 -20.15 -20.14 3.78
C ALA A 747 -19.16 -19.71 2.70
N SER A 748 -19.54 -19.82 1.43
CA SER A 748 -18.73 -19.38 0.29
C SER A 748 -18.46 -17.88 0.36
N ASP A 749 -19.50 -17.07 0.56
CA ASP A 749 -19.37 -15.61 0.72
C ASP A 749 -18.43 -15.24 1.86
N PHE A 750 -18.57 -15.92 3.00
CA PHE A 750 -17.72 -15.67 4.16
C PHE A 750 -16.25 -16.04 3.90
N VAL A 751 -16.01 -17.20 3.28
CA VAL A 751 -14.65 -17.63 2.92
C VAL A 751 -14.04 -16.69 1.88
N GLN A 752 -14.81 -16.26 0.89
CA GLN A 752 -14.37 -15.29 -0.11
C GLN A 752 -13.98 -13.96 0.54
N GLN A 753 -14.81 -13.44 1.46
CA GLN A 753 -14.48 -12.23 2.21
C GLN A 753 -13.25 -12.40 3.10
N LEU A 754 -13.09 -13.56 3.73
CA LEU A 754 -11.91 -13.88 4.56
C LEU A 754 -10.63 -13.96 3.72
N VAL A 755 -10.68 -14.58 2.54
CA VAL A 755 -9.56 -14.67 1.61
C VAL A 755 -9.20 -13.28 1.06
N LEU A 756 -10.20 -12.49 0.65
CA LEU A 756 -9.98 -11.11 0.21
C LEU A 756 -9.38 -10.23 1.32
N PHE A 757 -9.88 -10.38 2.55
CA PHE A 757 -9.37 -9.64 3.70
C PHE A 757 -7.92 -10.04 4.04
N THR A 758 -7.62 -11.33 4.08
CA THR A 758 -6.27 -11.84 4.38
C THR A 758 -5.27 -11.52 3.27
N TYR A 759 -5.68 -11.61 2.00
CA TYR A 759 -4.87 -11.18 0.86
C TYR A 759 -4.62 -9.67 0.91
N SER A 760 -5.66 -8.85 1.12
CA SER A 760 -5.51 -7.40 1.22
C SER A 760 -4.61 -7.00 2.39
N LEU A 761 -4.76 -7.64 3.55
CA LEU A 761 -3.90 -7.44 4.71
C LEU A 761 -2.45 -7.85 4.42
N GLY A 762 -2.25 -8.95 3.69
CA GLY A 762 -0.94 -9.43 3.27
C GLY A 762 -0.26 -8.49 2.27
N VAL A 763 -1.00 -7.98 1.28
CA VAL A 763 -0.52 -6.97 0.32
C VAL A 763 -0.22 -5.66 1.03
N PHE A 764 -1.10 -5.16 1.90
CA PHE A 764 -0.86 -3.95 2.68
C PHE A 764 0.33 -4.09 3.62
N SER A 765 0.45 -5.23 4.32
CA SER A 765 1.59 -5.50 5.18
C SER A 765 2.87 -5.60 4.37
N SER A 766 2.85 -6.30 3.24
CA SER A 766 4.00 -6.41 2.34
C SER A 766 4.37 -5.07 1.73
N TYR A 767 3.40 -4.24 1.33
CA TYR A 767 3.62 -2.89 0.84
C TYR A 767 4.16 -1.97 1.94
N TYR A 768 3.66 -2.09 3.17
CA TYR A 768 4.15 -1.36 4.34
C TYR A 768 5.57 -1.78 4.72
N PHE A 769 5.87 -3.09 4.71
CA PHE A 769 7.21 -3.60 4.96
C PHE A 769 8.14 -3.25 3.81
N TYR A 770 7.69 -3.31 2.56
CA TYR A 770 8.43 -2.87 1.39
C TYR A 770 8.71 -1.37 1.44
N THR A 771 7.73 -0.53 1.71
CA THR A 771 7.96 0.92 1.85
C THR A 771 8.87 1.23 3.04
N LYS A 772 8.80 0.49 4.15
CA LYS A 772 9.64 0.75 5.33
C LYS A 772 11.06 0.16 5.25
N LEU A 773 11.24 -0.98 4.58
CA LEU A 773 12.54 -1.65 4.38
C LEU A 773 13.26 -1.19 3.12
N THR A 774 12.50 -0.67 2.14
CA THR A 774 12.95 -0.37 0.77
C THR A 774 12.68 1.08 0.39
N SER A 775 12.50 2.00 1.34
CA SER A 775 12.65 3.44 1.07
C SER A 775 14.12 3.86 1.30
N PRO A 776 15.00 3.76 0.28
CA PRO A 776 16.30 4.40 0.30
C PRO A 776 16.20 5.91 0.11
N ASP A 777 15.04 6.52 -0.11
CA ASP A 777 14.97 7.95 -0.48
C ASP A 777 15.25 8.89 0.70
N ILE A 778 14.86 8.53 1.92
CA ILE A 778 15.22 9.29 3.13
C ILE A 778 16.72 9.11 3.46
N LEU A 779 17.24 7.89 3.28
CA LEU A 779 18.67 7.60 3.44
C LEU A 779 19.53 8.29 2.37
N LYS A 780 19.08 8.35 1.12
CA LYS A 780 19.77 9.07 0.03
C LYS A 780 19.73 10.57 0.24
N GLN A 781 18.64 11.12 0.77
CA GLN A 781 18.56 12.56 1.03
C GLN A 781 19.43 12.94 2.23
N ASP A 782 19.46 12.14 3.29
CA ASP A 782 20.38 12.34 4.42
C ASP A 782 21.84 12.10 4.04
N GLU A 783 22.16 11.04 3.29
CA GLU A 783 23.52 10.79 2.76
C GLU A 783 23.95 11.88 1.78
N PHE A 784 23.05 12.38 0.92
CA PHE A 784 23.32 13.49 0.02
C PHE A 784 23.52 14.80 0.79
N ASN A 785 22.74 15.06 1.84
CA ASN A 785 22.92 16.23 2.70
C ASN A 785 24.24 16.14 3.49
N LYS A 786 24.62 14.94 3.97
CA LYS A 786 25.91 14.70 4.63
C LYS A 786 27.08 14.89 3.67
N PHE A 787 26.97 14.36 2.46
CA PHE A 787 27.94 14.55 1.38
C PHE A 787 28.05 16.02 0.97
N LYS A 788 26.93 16.74 0.95
CA LYS A 788 26.90 18.19 0.68
C LYS A 788 27.61 18.97 1.79
N GLU A 789 27.32 18.69 3.06
CA GLU A 789 27.99 19.33 4.21
C GLU A 789 29.50 19.03 4.24
N GLU A 790 29.92 17.80 3.94
CA GLU A 790 31.34 17.44 3.85
C GLU A 790 32.05 18.19 2.71
N ASN A 791 31.42 18.30 1.55
CA ASN A 791 32.00 19.05 0.43
C ASN A 791 32.04 20.56 0.69
N GLU A 792 31.01 21.13 1.33
CA GLU A 792 31.02 22.56 1.73
C GLU A 792 32.18 22.85 2.70
N LYS A 793 32.47 21.95 3.65
CA LYS A 793 33.64 22.06 4.55
C LYS A 793 34.97 21.96 3.79
N ILE A 794 35.10 21.03 2.83
CA ILE A 794 36.30 20.90 2.00
C ILE A 794 36.53 22.18 1.17
N VAL A 795 35.46 22.74 0.62
CA VAL A 795 35.52 23.99 -0.15
C VAL A 795 35.94 25.16 0.74
N GLU A 796 35.40 25.30 1.96
CA GLU A 796 35.87 26.30 2.93
C GLU A 796 37.36 26.12 3.27
N GLU A 797 37.82 24.89 3.51
CA GLU A 797 39.23 24.61 3.81
C GLU A 797 40.14 24.97 2.62
N LEU A 798 39.69 24.68 1.39
CA LEU A 798 40.40 25.04 0.17
C LEU A 798 40.46 26.56 -0.02
N TYR A 799 39.37 27.30 0.22
CA TYR A 799 39.39 28.77 0.20
C TYR A 799 40.37 29.34 1.22
N LEU A 800 40.44 28.76 2.41
CA LEU A 800 41.41 29.14 3.45
C LEU A 800 42.86 28.84 3.02
N ARG A 801 43.12 27.71 2.37
CA ARG A 801 44.43 27.37 1.81
C ARG A 801 44.83 28.28 0.66
N VAL A 802 43.91 28.56 -0.27
CA VAL A 802 44.14 29.49 -1.38
C VAL A 802 44.42 30.89 -0.85
N GLY A 803 43.65 31.39 0.13
CA GLY A 803 43.92 32.68 0.76
C GLY A 803 45.28 32.74 1.48
N LYS A 804 45.74 31.63 2.08
CA LYS A 804 47.10 31.52 2.64
C LYS A 804 48.17 31.55 1.55
N LEU A 805 47.94 30.86 0.44
CA LEU A 805 48.85 30.84 -0.72
C LEU A 805 48.91 32.21 -1.40
N GLU A 806 47.79 32.91 -1.58
CA GLU A 806 47.76 34.28 -2.12
C GLU A 806 48.50 35.26 -1.21
N LYS A 807 48.32 35.16 0.11
CA LYS A 807 49.11 35.94 1.08
C LYS A 807 50.61 35.61 0.97
N ALA A 808 50.97 34.33 0.87
CA ALA A 808 52.37 33.92 0.68
C ALA A 808 52.96 34.41 -0.64
N LEU A 809 52.18 34.40 -1.72
CA LEU A 809 52.57 34.88 -3.05
C LEU A 809 52.75 36.41 -3.06
N HIS A 810 51.90 37.15 -2.33
CA HIS A 810 52.05 38.59 -2.13
C HIS A 810 53.28 38.94 -1.29
N ILE A 811 53.61 38.12 -0.28
CA ILE A 811 54.84 38.26 0.52
C ILE A 811 56.08 37.94 -0.33
N SER A 812 55.99 36.97 -1.24
CA SER A 812 57.11 36.57 -2.14
C SER A 812 57.40 37.59 -3.26
N LYS A 813 56.45 38.45 -3.64
CA LYS A 813 56.68 39.51 -4.64
C LYS A 813 57.32 40.78 -4.07
N ALA A 814 57.52 40.86 -2.75
CA ALA A 814 57.95 42.08 -2.06
C ALA A 814 59.46 42.16 -1.73
N GLN A 815 60.31 41.24 -2.20
CA GLN A 815 61.78 41.37 -2.02
C GLN A 815 62.56 41.17 -3.34
N PRO A 816 63.40 42.15 -3.75
CA PRO A 816 64.21 42.08 -4.96
C PRO A 816 65.65 41.57 -4.73
N SER A 817 66.10 40.73 -5.67
CA SER A 817 67.46 40.51 -6.22
C SER A 817 68.71 40.57 -5.33
N SER A 818 69.56 39.52 -5.40
CA SER A 818 70.95 39.64 -5.91
C SER A 818 71.73 38.30 -5.95
N ASN A 819 72.43 38.09 -7.07
CA ASN A 819 73.73 37.40 -7.25
C ASN A 819 73.77 35.86 -7.44
N VAL A 820 74.20 35.37 -8.62
CA VAL A 820 75.58 34.90 -9.01
C VAL A 820 75.67 33.37 -8.77
N GLU A 821 76.16 32.44 -9.60
CA GLU A 821 77.09 32.41 -10.74
C GLU A 821 76.94 31.08 -11.52
N THR A 822 77.52 31.04 -12.71
CA THR A 822 77.81 29.96 -13.67
C THR A 822 78.52 28.70 -13.11
N SER A 823 78.27 27.51 -13.71
CA SER A 823 79.25 26.73 -14.53
C SER A 823 78.86 25.25 -14.79
N THR A 824 78.72 24.93 -16.09
CA THR A 824 79.12 23.70 -16.84
C THR A 824 79.24 22.32 -16.18
N VAL A 825 78.62 21.27 -16.78
CA VAL A 825 79.30 20.02 -17.20
C VAL A 825 78.60 19.39 -18.44
N LEU A 826 79.46 18.82 -19.28
CA LEU A 826 79.37 18.21 -20.61
C LEU A 826 78.23 17.21 -20.93
N THR A 827 77.83 17.31 -22.20
CA THR A 827 77.31 16.29 -23.12
C THR A 827 78.23 15.08 -23.33
N THR A 828 77.65 13.88 -23.44
CA THR A 828 78.11 12.83 -24.37
C THR A 828 76.94 12.02 -24.95
N HIS A 829 77.07 11.76 -26.24
CA HIS A 829 76.17 11.03 -27.15
C HIS A 829 75.92 9.57 -26.75
N LEU A 830 74.77 9.00 -27.15
CA LEU A 830 74.72 7.75 -27.95
C LEU A 830 73.31 7.39 -28.44
N SER A 831 73.33 6.81 -29.63
CA SER A 831 72.26 6.43 -30.54
C SER A 831 71.62 5.08 -30.26
N THR A 832 70.32 4.99 -30.58
CA THR A 832 69.57 3.84 -31.16
C THR A 832 69.76 2.44 -30.59
N SER A 833 68.73 1.93 -29.90
CA SER A 833 68.11 0.62 -30.22
C SER A 833 66.73 0.50 -29.57
N SER A 834 65.90 -0.32 -30.21
CA SER A 834 64.53 -0.71 -29.91
C SER A 834 64.31 -1.25 -28.49
N ASP A 835 63.35 -0.69 -27.76
CA ASP A 835 62.19 -1.40 -27.19
C ASP A 835 61.41 -0.48 -26.25
N LYS A 836 60.17 -0.13 -26.63
CA LYS A 836 59.22 0.45 -25.68
C LYS A 836 58.55 -0.73 -24.97
N PRO A 837 58.65 -0.88 -23.63
CA PRO A 837 57.85 -1.88 -22.93
C PRO A 837 56.37 -1.52 -23.10
N ARG A 838 55.61 -2.41 -23.75
CA ARG A 838 54.16 -2.36 -23.86
C ARG A 838 53.59 -2.62 -22.46
N PHE A 839 52.73 -1.72 -21.96
CA PHE A 839 51.90 -2.05 -20.81
C PHE A 839 50.92 -3.16 -21.21
N ASP A 840 50.82 -4.21 -20.38
CA ASP A 840 49.77 -5.22 -20.53
C ASP A 840 48.41 -4.55 -20.36
N ARG A 841 47.49 -4.79 -21.31
CA ARG A 841 46.14 -4.20 -21.24
C ARG A 841 45.46 -4.70 -19.97
N ILE A 842 44.79 -3.81 -19.23
CA ILE A 842 44.04 -4.11 -18.00
C ILE A 842 43.05 -5.29 -18.18
N SER A 843 42.60 -5.55 -19.41
CA SER A 843 41.75 -6.71 -19.77
C SER A 843 42.42 -8.09 -19.63
N SER A 844 43.75 -8.17 -19.50
CA SER A 844 44.49 -9.43 -19.31
C SER A 844 44.50 -9.92 -17.86
N ILE A 845 44.03 -9.11 -16.91
CA ILE A 845 43.88 -9.52 -15.50
C ILE A 845 42.76 -10.57 -15.40
N PRO A 846 43.01 -11.77 -14.85
CA PRO A 846 41.99 -12.80 -14.66
C PRO A 846 40.78 -12.32 -13.85
N ILE A 847 39.61 -12.88 -14.11
CA ILE A 847 38.39 -12.57 -13.34
C ILE A 847 38.59 -13.04 -11.89
N ASP A 848 38.17 -12.19 -10.93
CA ASP A 848 38.32 -12.37 -9.49
C ASP A 848 39.77 -12.39 -8.99
N SER A 849 40.63 -11.57 -9.61
CA SER A 849 42.03 -11.41 -9.22
C SER A 849 42.42 -9.94 -9.02
N ALA A 850 43.53 -9.73 -8.31
CA ALA A 850 44.11 -8.43 -8.06
C ALA A 850 45.56 -8.38 -8.56
N ALA A 851 45.95 -7.27 -9.17
CA ALA A 851 47.31 -7.01 -9.65
C ALA A 851 47.86 -5.73 -9.01
N HIS A 852 49.10 -5.79 -8.55
CA HIS A 852 49.82 -4.62 -8.04
C HIS A 852 50.56 -3.93 -9.19
N VAL A 853 50.34 -2.64 -9.36
CA VAL A 853 50.85 -1.85 -10.48
C VAL A 853 51.59 -0.63 -9.94
N VAL A 854 52.85 -0.49 -10.33
CA VAL A 854 53.67 0.68 -9.97
C VAL A 854 53.86 1.54 -11.21
N LEU A 855 53.47 2.81 -11.11
CA LEU A 855 53.62 3.77 -12.20
C LEU A 855 55.05 4.36 -12.20
N LYS A 856 55.42 4.98 -13.33
CA LYS A 856 56.79 5.48 -13.56
C LYS A 856 57.20 6.63 -12.64
N ASP A 857 56.24 7.32 -12.04
CA ASP A 857 56.44 8.38 -11.04
C ASP A 857 56.58 7.83 -9.62
N GLY A 858 56.56 6.49 -9.45
CA GLY A 858 56.72 5.81 -8.16
C GLY A 858 55.41 5.62 -7.39
N SER A 859 54.27 6.03 -7.93
CA SER A 859 52.97 5.79 -7.31
C SER A 859 52.52 4.33 -7.46
N GLU A 860 52.07 3.73 -6.36
CA GLU A 860 51.71 2.31 -6.27
C GLU A 860 50.18 2.15 -6.21
N PHE A 861 49.62 1.29 -7.05
CA PHE A 861 48.18 1.03 -7.14
C PHE A 861 47.88 -0.47 -7.10
N LEU A 862 46.72 -0.81 -6.54
CA LEU A 862 46.13 -2.14 -6.60
C LEU A 862 44.93 -2.10 -7.55
N VAL A 863 44.98 -2.93 -8.60
CA VAL A 863 43.91 -3.06 -9.59
C VAL A 863 43.20 -4.39 -9.34
N MET A 864 41.91 -4.35 -9.05
CA MET A 864 41.08 -5.52 -8.75
C MET A 864 40.00 -5.69 -9.82
N ARG A 865 39.80 -6.93 -10.29
CA ARG A 865 38.73 -7.27 -11.24
C ARG A 865 37.77 -8.25 -10.60
N ALA A 866 36.50 -7.85 -10.45
CA ALA A 866 35.41 -8.71 -9.97
C ALA A 866 34.31 -8.75 -11.04
N GLY A 867 34.19 -9.87 -11.76
CA GLY A 867 33.33 -9.97 -12.95
C GLY A 867 33.68 -8.94 -14.05
N SER A 868 32.71 -8.10 -14.43
CA SER A 868 32.84 -7.03 -15.43
C SER A 868 33.33 -5.70 -14.84
N SER A 869 33.44 -5.60 -13.52
CA SER A 869 33.79 -4.36 -12.83
C SER A 869 35.29 -4.34 -12.49
N ILE A 870 35.92 -3.19 -12.69
CA ILE A 870 37.34 -2.96 -12.38
C ILE A 870 37.42 -1.84 -11.35
N GLY A 871 38.05 -2.13 -10.20
CA GLY A 871 38.37 -1.16 -9.17
C GLY A 871 39.87 -0.89 -9.14
N ILE A 872 40.26 0.37 -8.98
CA ILE A 872 41.66 0.79 -8.87
C ILE A 872 41.78 1.66 -7.63
N GLU A 873 42.65 1.26 -6.69
CA GLU A 873 42.93 2.05 -5.49
C GLU A 873 44.43 2.19 -5.24
N GLU A 874 44.82 3.27 -4.56
CA GLU A 874 46.21 3.53 -4.20
C GLU A 874 46.68 2.56 -3.10
N ALA A 875 47.83 1.93 -3.27
CA ALA A 875 48.31 0.86 -2.39
C ALA A 875 48.58 1.35 -0.95
N SER A 876 48.78 2.66 -0.77
CA SER A 876 48.96 3.32 0.54
C SER A 876 47.73 3.16 1.45
N VAL A 877 46.52 3.06 0.89
CA VAL A 877 45.25 2.92 1.62
C VAL A 877 45.13 1.55 2.31
N PHE A 878 45.77 0.51 1.78
CA PHE A 878 45.67 -0.86 2.30
C PHE A 878 46.71 -1.25 3.35
N ARG A 879 47.69 -0.39 3.68
CA ARG A 879 48.82 -0.75 4.56
C ARG A 879 48.50 -0.90 6.05
N GLN A 880 47.24 -0.77 6.50
CA GLN A 880 46.93 -0.71 7.95
C GLN A 880 46.32 -1.96 8.61
N LYS A 881 46.19 -3.11 7.95
CA LYS A 881 45.84 -4.37 8.65
C LYS A 881 46.67 -5.53 8.13
N GLY A 882 47.60 -6.00 8.95
CA GLY A 882 48.44 -7.19 8.70
C GLY A 882 47.64 -8.49 8.74
N SER A 883 46.74 -8.70 7.78
CA SER A 883 46.02 -9.96 7.58
C SER A 883 46.00 -10.26 6.08
N PRO A 884 46.31 -11.49 5.63
CA PRO A 884 46.16 -11.84 4.23
C PRO A 884 44.70 -11.70 3.79
N LEU A 885 44.48 -11.18 2.57
CA LEU A 885 43.17 -11.11 1.94
C LEU A 885 42.66 -12.53 1.67
N ILE A 886 41.81 -13.04 2.57
CA ILE A 886 41.11 -14.31 2.37
C ILE A 886 39.86 -14.03 1.54
N PHE A 887 39.85 -14.47 0.29
CA PHE A 887 38.61 -14.58 -0.47
C PHE A 887 37.72 -15.61 0.23
N ARG A 888 36.70 -15.16 0.95
CA ARG A 888 35.62 -16.05 1.39
C ARG A 888 34.93 -16.53 0.12
N LYS A 889 35.21 -17.77 -0.27
CA LYS A 889 34.37 -18.55 -1.18
C LYS A 889 33.00 -18.61 -0.49
N LYS A 890 32.09 -17.72 -0.88
CA LYS A 890 30.68 -17.89 -0.55
C LYS A 890 30.31 -19.14 -1.33
N GLU A 891 30.21 -20.27 -0.63
CA GLU A 891 29.36 -21.34 -1.11
C GLU A 891 28.01 -20.67 -1.35
N LEU A 892 27.73 -20.39 -2.62
CA LEU A 892 26.38 -20.33 -3.12
C LEU A 892 25.83 -21.74 -2.88
N LEU A 893 25.33 -21.97 -1.67
CA LEU A 893 24.07 -22.67 -1.54
C LEU A 893 23.13 -21.87 -2.44
N LEU A 894 22.91 -22.44 -3.63
CA LEU A 894 21.90 -22.04 -4.58
C LEU A 894 20.60 -21.83 -3.79
N GLU A 895 20.32 -20.57 -3.45
CA GLU A 895 18.95 -20.18 -3.21
C GLU A 895 18.19 -20.48 -4.51
N PRO A 896 17.09 -21.23 -4.45
CA PRO A 896 16.26 -21.43 -5.61
C PRO A 896 15.81 -20.06 -6.10
N SER A 897 16.10 -19.82 -7.38
CA SER A 897 15.66 -18.70 -8.22
C SER A 897 14.38 -18.04 -7.73
N ARG A 898 14.40 -16.69 -7.73
CA ARG A 898 13.26 -15.76 -7.75
C ARG A 898 11.99 -16.36 -8.33
N THR A 899 11.29 -17.13 -7.51
CA THR A 899 9.88 -17.40 -7.60
C THR A 899 9.27 -16.47 -6.58
N GLY A 900 8.35 -15.61 -7.01
CA GLY A 900 7.81 -14.53 -6.20
C GLY A 900 7.36 -15.03 -4.82
N LEU A 901 7.41 -14.14 -3.82
CA LEU A 901 6.96 -14.39 -2.44
C LEU A 901 5.58 -15.08 -2.33
N VAL A 902 4.76 -15.04 -3.40
CA VAL A 902 3.48 -15.75 -3.55
C VAL A 902 3.66 -17.28 -3.55
N GLY A 903 4.67 -17.83 -4.24
CA GLY A 903 4.91 -19.28 -4.30
C GLY A 903 5.49 -19.87 -3.00
N CYS A 904 6.20 -19.05 -2.22
CA CYS A 904 6.66 -19.43 -0.88
C CYS A 904 5.51 -19.46 0.13
N ALA A 905 4.58 -18.49 0.07
CA ALA A 905 3.38 -18.51 0.92
C ALA A 905 2.48 -19.72 0.62
N GLU A 906 2.30 -20.06 -0.66
CA GLU A 906 1.49 -21.20 -1.08
C GLU A 906 2.11 -22.55 -0.65
N LYS A 907 3.43 -22.70 -0.79
CA LYS A 907 4.16 -23.89 -0.29
C LYS A 907 4.20 -23.97 1.24
N ILE A 908 4.25 -22.84 1.97
CA ILE A 908 4.22 -22.82 3.44
C ILE A 908 2.82 -23.15 3.96
N VAL A 909 1.77 -22.64 3.32
CA VAL A 909 0.37 -22.97 3.64
C VAL A 909 0.08 -24.45 3.35
N LEU A 910 0.55 -24.98 2.21
CA LEU A 910 0.42 -26.41 1.89
C LEU A 910 1.27 -27.31 2.81
N LYS A 911 2.46 -26.88 3.24
CA LYS A 911 3.27 -27.61 4.26
C LYS A 911 2.64 -27.57 5.65
N LEU A 912 2.00 -26.45 6.04
CA LEU A 912 1.31 -26.31 7.31
C LEU A 912 0.02 -27.13 7.35
N LEU A 913 -0.73 -27.19 6.22
CA LEU A 913 -1.91 -28.03 6.07
C LEU A 913 -1.55 -29.52 6.01
N GLY A 914 -0.45 -29.89 5.34
CA GLY A 914 0.05 -31.28 5.30
C GLY A 914 0.56 -31.79 6.66
N ARG A 915 1.12 -30.92 7.50
CA ARG A 915 1.51 -31.25 8.89
C ARG A 915 0.34 -31.34 9.87
N TRP A 916 -0.84 -30.80 9.52
CA TRP A 916 -2.07 -30.88 10.32
C TRP A 916 -2.95 -32.08 9.94
N ALA A 917 -2.67 -32.73 8.82
CA ALA A 917 -3.37 -33.92 8.34
C ALA A 917 -2.62 -35.24 8.62
N GLY A 918 -1.54 -35.19 9.41
CA GLY A 918 -0.81 -36.36 9.92
C GLY A 918 -1.19 -36.66 11.36
#